data_AF-A0A6A7VLB3-F1
#
_entry.id   AF-A0A6A7VLB3-F1
#
_cell.length_a   1.000
_cell.length_b   1.000
_cell.length_c   1.000
_cell.angle_alpha   90.00
_cell.angle_beta   90.00
_cell.angle_gamma   90.00
#
_symmetry.space_group_name_H-M   'P 1'
#
loop_
_entity.id
_entity.type
_entity.pdbx_description
1 polymer ?
#
loop_
_entity_poly.entity_id
_entity_poly.type
_entity_poly.pdbx_seq_one_letter_code
_entity_poly.pdbx_strand_id
1 'polypeptide(L)'
;MAAQQASSFVFSGKVKDIKGKGIAGVVVNNGRSFVQTNSLGEWTLPTDTNVCKFVSISTPSSYVLPCQKSLAKGFYVRVDELVKDHSRHDFILEKRKKLSDKFYYIAISDPQVKNEHDMKRWKQESIRDLKGYVDTLSREREVVANTLGDLVFDSMNLYGEYAASFDGIKMTTFQCIGNHDFDKRYQDLHNMTLGTPVYGEQYYHRFFGPVNYSYNIGKVHVVTLKNINYVGHKKYIEAITDADLDWLKHDLSFVPKGSLVFLNMHAAVWNSTEGEGNVRNAEELADALKDYQVHVLTGHTHYFQNNVMDAQLLEHNIGAACGAWWKSQVNRCGAPNGYLVMDVDGNQLKWHYKSTGHSIDYQMRVYGKGNMLSQPQYVVVNVWDWDPSCKVEWLQDGQAMGEMEKFVDVDEAYAASKGHKEGLTATGHLFRALPSSDAKSITVVFTNRFGEKYEQTVLISNPKVKTQIIAHRGYWDTKGSAQNSIASLRKAADAKVYGSECDVHITADSVIIVNHDPKINDLIIADSKYADLKIQLLKNGEEVSTLEQYLNELKNHPAIKLILEIKRQPLQCDEDRLTRKTVEMVNRMGLTKQVEYISFSSAACALVRQLDSNAVIYYVNGNYTPAEVKKLGYQGIDYSYKILFKHPEWIKEAHELGLKVNGWTSDDDVIIKKLIEMNVDFITTNKPVEAEKLARKF
;
A
#
# COMPACT_ATOMS: atom_id res chain seq x y z
N MET A 1 22.86 26.68 52.16
CA MET A 1 22.43 25.29 52.45
C MET A 1 20.93 25.29 52.61
N ALA A 2 20.20 24.94 51.55
CA ALA A 2 18.76 24.73 51.57
C ALA A 2 18.52 23.26 51.21
N ALA A 3 17.60 22.62 51.92
CA ALA A 3 17.40 21.18 52.01
C ALA A 3 17.49 20.43 50.67
N GLN A 4 18.53 19.61 50.52
CA GLN A 4 18.52 18.45 49.61
C GLN A 4 17.40 17.53 50.08
N GLN A 5 16.23 17.58 49.43
CA GLN A 5 15.30 16.46 49.50
C GLN A 5 16.05 15.21 49.08
N ALA A 6 15.99 14.15 49.88
CA ALA A 6 16.65 12.89 49.56
C ALA A 6 16.25 12.44 48.15
N SER A 7 17.21 12.34 47.23
CA SER A 7 16.96 11.80 45.87
C SER A 7 17.05 10.28 45.83
N SER A 8 17.54 9.66 46.90
CA SER A 8 17.64 8.22 47.06
C SER A 8 16.54 7.70 47.98
N PHE A 9 15.74 6.76 47.47
CA PHE A 9 14.67 6.08 48.19
C PHE A 9 14.90 4.58 48.15
N VAL A 10 14.29 3.85 49.06
CA VAL A 10 14.16 2.39 48.98
C VAL A 10 12.70 2.08 48.74
N PHE A 11 12.40 1.56 47.55
CA PHE A 11 11.05 1.11 47.19
C PHE A 11 10.91 -0.38 47.44
N SER A 12 9.71 -0.81 47.81
CA SER A 12 9.43 -2.22 48.10
C SER A 12 8.02 -2.63 47.66
N GLY A 13 7.74 -3.92 47.70
CA GLY A 13 6.40 -4.41 47.43
C GLY A 13 6.35 -5.91 47.17
N LYS A 14 5.25 -6.36 46.56
CA LYS A 14 5.09 -7.76 46.16
C LYS A 14 4.71 -7.91 44.69
N VAL A 15 5.20 -8.97 44.05
CA VAL A 15 4.57 -9.52 42.84
C VAL A 15 3.70 -10.68 43.28
N LYS A 16 2.40 -10.60 42.99
CA LYS A 16 1.39 -11.56 43.46
C LYS A 16 0.38 -11.89 42.37
N ASP A 17 -0.25 -13.04 42.47
CA ASP A 17 -1.35 -13.37 41.57
C ASP A 17 -2.66 -12.69 42.00
N ILE A 18 -3.70 -12.77 41.16
CA ILE A 18 -5.04 -12.23 41.46
C ILE A 18 -5.70 -12.84 42.72
N LYS A 19 -5.17 -13.94 43.26
CA LYS A 19 -5.62 -14.56 44.52
C LYS A 19 -4.78 -14.11 45.72
N GLY A 20 -3.81 -13.22 45.50
CA GLY A 20 -2.92 -12.68 46.52
C GLY A 20 -1.71 -13.57 46.84
N LYS A 21 -1.49 -14.67 46.11
CA LYS A 21 -0.31 -15.53 46.33
C LYS A 21 0.94 -14.88 45.74
N GLY A 22 1.99 -14.75 46.53
CA GLY A 22 3.29 -14.25 46.07
C GLY A 22 3.90 -15.11 44.97
N ILE A 23 4.57 -14.46 44.01
CA ILE A 23 5.21 -15.08 42.85
C ILE A 23 6.72 -14.89 43.00
N ALA A 24 7.44 -16.00 43.16
CA ALA A 24 8.90 -16.01 43.38
C ALA A 24 9.68 -15.91 42.07
N GLY A 25 10.92 -15.40 42.14
CA GLY A 25 11.86 -15.36 41.02
C GLY A 25 11.51 -14.35 39.93
N VAL A 26 10.53 -13.46 40.15
CA VAL A 26 10.17 -12.41 39.20
C VAL A 26 11.25 -11.35 39.24
N VAL A 27 11.84 -11.04 38.08
CA VAL A 27 12.82 -9.96 37.95
C VAL A 27 12.10 -8.62 38.06
N VAL A 28 12.54 -7.78 39.00
CA VAL A 28 12.08 -6.41 39.22
C VAL A 28 13.28 -5.49 39.02
N ASN A 29 13.12 -4.44 38.22
CA ASN A 29 14.21 -3.49 37.96
C ASN A 29 13.71 -2.04 37.93
N ASN A 30 14.62 -1.09 38.16
CA ASN A 30 14.32 0.34 38.14
C ASN A 30 15.05 1.12 37.03
N GLY A 31 15.50 0.41 35.99
CA GLY A 31 16.34 0.97 34.92
C GLY A 31 17.84 1.06 35.25
N ARG A 32 18.25 0.81 36.49
CA ARG A 32 19.67 0.80 36.92
C ARG A 32 20.05 -0.43 37.73
N SER A 33 19.14 -0.93 38.55
CA SER A 33 19.34 -2.05 39.47
C SER A 33 18.24 -3.08 39.31
N PHE A 34 18.57 -4.34 39.60
CA PHE A 34 17.72 -5.51 39.44
C PHE A 34 17.66 -6.31 40.74
N VAL A 35 16.52 -6.95 41.00
CA VAL A 35 16.33 -7.91 42.09
C VAL A 35 15.34 -8.99 41.63
N GLN A 36 15.44 -10.20 42.18
CA GLN A 36 14.40 -11.22 42.02
C GLN A 36 13.53 -11.28 43.26
N THR A 37 12.22 -11.47 43.07
CA THR A 37 11.31 -11.64 44.19
C THR A 37 11.64 -12.91 45.00
N ASN A 38 11.50 -12.82 46.33
CA ASN A 38 11.68 -13.97 47.21
C ASN A 38 10.51 -14.97 47.11
N SER A 39 10.52 -16.03 47.94
CA SER A 39 9.47 -17.06 47.97
C SER A 39 8.05 -16.53 48.32
N LEU A 40 7.96 -15.36 48.94
CA LEU A 40 6.71 -14.67 49.28
C LEU A 40 6.32 -13.61 48.23
N GLY A 41 7.06 -13.53 47.13
CA GLY A 41 6.88 -12.54 46.06
C GLY A 41 7.40 -11.15 46.40
N GLU A 42 8.15 -10.98 47.49
CA GLU A 42 8.58 -9.65 47.95
C GLU A 42 9.83 -9.17 47.21
N TRP A 43 9.89 -7.87 46.95
CA TRP A 43 11.03 -7.18 46.35
C TRP A 43 11.33 -5.89 47.11
N THR A 44 12.61 -5.48 47.09
CA THR A 44 13.10 -4.20 47.63
C THR A 44 14.23 -3.70 46.73
N LEU A 45 14.19 -2.44 46.33
CA LEU A 45 15.18 -1.82 45.44
C LEU A 45 15.59 -0.43 45.96
N PRO A 46 16.91 -0.14 46.08
CA PRO A 46 17.39 1.23 46.19
C PRO A 46 17.20 1.94 44.85
N THR A 47 16.70 3.17 44.88
CA THR A 47 16.35 3.93 43.69
C THR A 47 16.79 5.39 43.81
N ASP A 48 17.67 5.81 42.90
CA ASP A 48 17.99 7.22 42.69
C ASP A 48 17.00 7.83 41.71
N THR A 49 16.12 8.69 42.22
CA THR A 49 15.02 9.32 41.46
C THR A 49 15.53 10.30 40.40
N ASN A 50 16.80 10.70 40.46
CA ASN A 50 17.41 11.55 39.44
C ASN A 50 17.50 10.84 38.09
N VAL A 51 17.79 9.53 38.09
CA VAL A 51 18.00 8.71 36.87
C VAL A 51 16.94 7.62 36.68
N CYS A 52 16.37 7.09 37.76
CA CYS A 52 15.36 6.04 37.69
C CYS A 52 13.97 6.68 37.64
N LYS A 53 13.21 6.43 36.57
CA LYS A 53 11.85 7.00 36.40
C LYS A 53 10.73 5.99 36.60
N PHE A 54 11.05 4.70 36.58
CA PHE A 54 10.11 3.61 36.75
C PHE A 54 10.69 2.49 37.59
N VAL A 55 9.81 1.71 38.21
CA VAL A 55 10.08 0.32 38.63
C VAL A 55 9.21 -0.58 37.75
N SER A 56 9.78 -1.64 37.19
CA SER A 56 9.10 -2.55 36.27
C SER A 56 9.45 -4.01 36.54
N ILE A 57 8.62 -4.91 36.01
CA ILE A 57 8.83 -6.36 36.13
C ILE A 57 8.97 -7.01 34.76
N SER A 58 9.82 -8.05 34.69
CA SER A 58 9.81 -8.99 33.58
C SER A 58 8.73 -10.03 33.83
N THR A 59 7.58 -9.88 33.15
CA THR A 59 6.43 -10.76 33.37
C THR A 59 6.84 -12.22 33.11
N PRO A 60 6.59 -13.17 34.03
CA PRO A 60 6.94 -14.58 33.81
C PRO A 60 6.00 -15.23 32.78
N SER A 61 6.52 -16.15 31.98
CA SER A 61 5.76 -16.76 30.87
C SER A 61 4.51 -17.53 31.30
N SER A 62 4.44 -17.96 32.57
CA SER A 62 3.25 -18.61 33.14
C SER A 62 2.10 -17.65 33.48
N TYR A 63 2.27 -16.34 33.28
CA TYR A 63 1.29 -15.30 33.55
C TYR A 63 0.92 -14.55 32.27
N VAL A 64 -0.33 -14.07 32.22
CA VAL A 64 -0.85 -13.25 31.13
C VAL A 64 -0.10 -11.92 31.13
N LEU A 65 0.31 -11.44 29.95
CA LEU A 65 0.97 -10.14 29.83
C LEU A 65 -0.03 -9.03 30.24
N PRO A 66 0.32 -8.16 31.21
CA PRO A 66 -0.57 -7.08 31.65
C PRO A 66 -0.95 -6.15 30.51
N CYS A 67 -2.25 -5.98 30.28
CA CYS A 67 -2.77 -5.22 29.14
C CYS A 67 -4.01 -4.41 29.52
N GLN A 68 -4.13 -3.21 28.96
CA GLN A 68 -5.32 -2.37 29.02
C GLN A 68 -5.58 -1.77 27.63
N LYS A 69 -6.78 -1.99 27.08
CA LYS A 69 -7.18 -1.52 25.73
C LYS A 69 -6.13 -1.87 24.66
N SER A 70 -5.70 -3.13 24.67
CA SER A 70 -4.70 -3.69 23.74
C SER A 70 -3.28 -3.13 23.87
N LEU A 71 -3.02 -2.23 24.83
CA LEU A 71 -1.69 -1.71 25.15
C LEU A 71 -1.15 -2.39 26.39
N ALA A 72 0.14 -2.73 26.39
CA ALA A 72 0.81 -3.28 27.56
C ALA A 72 0.83 -2.26 28.71
N LYS A 73 0.19 -2.58 29.82
CA LYS A 73 0.07 -1.71 31.01
C LYS A 73 -0.08 -2.54 32.27
N GLY A 74 0.51 -2.06 33.38
CA GLY A 74 0.46 -2.73 34.69
C GLY A 74 1.69 -3.58 35.02
N PHE A 75 2.70 -3.60 34.14
CA PHE A 75 4.02 -4.22 34.41
C PHE A 75 5.05 -3.21 34.93
N TYR A 76 4.67 -1.94 35.10
CA TYR A 76 5.51 -0.87 35.62
C TYR A 76 4.71 0.09 36.50
N VAL A 77 5.43 0.82 37.35
CA VAL A 77 4.93 1.94 38.15
C VAL A 77 5.92 3.10 38.06
N ARG A 78 5.43 4.35 38.04
CA ARG A 78 6.30 5.51 38.01
C ARG A 78 6.91 5.78 39.39
N VAL A 79 8.17 6.20 39.39
CA VAL A 79 8.89 6.54 40.63
C VAL A 79 8.26 7.74 41.34
N ASP A 80 7.76 8.74 40.62
CA ASP A 80 7.10 9.89 41.25
C ASP A 80 5.72 9.57 41.85
N GLU A 81 5.07 8.50 41.39
CA GLU A 81 3.88 7.94 42.02
C GLU A 81 4.24 7.14 43.28
N LEU A 82 5.29 6.30 43.20
CA LEU A 82 5.82 5.55 44.35
C LEU A 82 6.23 6.45 45.53
N VAL A 83 6.88 7.59 45.25
CA VAL A 83 7.26 8.56 46.30
C VAL A 83 6.02 9.10 47.02
N LYS A 84 4.89 9.26 46.32
CA LYS A 84 3.62 9.72 46.90
C LYS A 84 2.89 8.59 47.65
N ASP A 85 3.03 7.35 47.18
CA ASP A 85 2.33 6.17 47.71
C ASP A 85 3.20 5.36 48.69
N HIS A 86 3.72 6.03 49.72
CA HIS A 86 4.45 5.40 50.83
C HIS A 86 5.62 4.47 50.42
N SER A 87 6.22 4.69 49.26
CA SER A 87 7.33 3.90 48.73
C SER A 87 7.02 2.41 48.52
N ARG A 88 5.74 2.05 48.30
CA ARG A 88 5.31 0.65 48.14
C ARG A 88 4.45 0.44 46.89
N HIS A 89 4.67 -0.67 46.17
CA HIS A 89 3.79 -1.06 45.07
C HIS A 89 3.69 -2.57 44.89
N ASP A 90 2.47 -3.09 44.74
CA ASP A 90 2.26 -4.50 44.46
C ASP A 90 1.88 -4.70 42.98
N PHE A 91 2.64 -5.50 42.25
CA PHE A 91 2.30 -5.94 40.90
C PHE A 91 1.36 -7.16 40.99
N ILE A 92 0.24 -7.10 40.29
CA ILE A 92 -0.78 -8.16 40.30
C ILE A 92 -0.86 -8.81 38.92
N LEU A 93 -0.64 -10.13 38.87
CA LEU A 93 -0.60 -10.90 37.62
C LEU A 93 -1.72 -11.95 37.56
N GLU A 94 -2.31 -12.12 36.38
CA GLU A 94 -3.23 -13.23 36.11
C GLU A 94 -2.44 -14.46 35.64
N LYS A 95 -2.62 -15.59 36.31
CA LYS A 95 -1.98 -16.84 35.88
C LYS A 95 -2.66 -17.36 34.60
N ARG A 96 -1.87 -17.80 33.62
CA ARG A 96 -2.42 -18.40 32.39
C ARG A 96 -3.22 -19.65 32.71
N LYS A 97 -4.38 -19.80 32.08
CA LYS A 97 -5.22 -21.00 32.19
C LYS A 97 -4.57 -22.21 31.54
N LYS A 98 -3.85 -21.99 30.44
CA LYS A 98 -3.10 -22.99 29.69
C LYS A 98 -1.73 -22.42 29.33
N LEU A 99 -0.67 -23.14 29.64
CA LEU A 99 0.67 -22.80 29.17
C LEU A 99 0.80 -23.15 27.69
N SER A 100 1.44 -22.26 26.93
CA SER A 100 1.71 -22.45 25.51
C SER A 100 3.07 -21.85 25.20
N ASP A 101 3.86 -22.59 24.45
CA ASP A 101 5.09 -22.08 23.84
C ASP A 101 4.84 -21.54 22.43
N LYS A 102 3.58 -21.57 21.97
CA LYS A 102 3.15 -21.09 20.66
C LYS A 102 2.37 -19.79 20.76
N PHE A 103 2.77 -18.79 19.98
CA PHE A 103 2.13 -17.48 19.89
C PHE A 103 2.52 -16.80 18.58
N TYR A 104 1.81 -15.73 18.21
CA TYR A 104 2.20 -14.85 17.12
C TYR A 104 2.81 -13.57 17.66
N TYR A 105 3.91 -13.14 17.06
CA TYR A 105 4.57 -11.88 17.36
C TYR A 105 4.46 -10.93 16.16
N ILE A 106 4.01 -9.70 16.36
CA ILE A 106 3.87 -8.70 15.29
C ILE A 106 4.78 -7.51 15.57
N ALA A 107 5.61 -7.15 14.62
CA ALA A 107 6.49 -5.98 14.73
C ALA A 107 6.09 -4.91 13.71
N ILE A 108 5.84 -3.70 14.21
CA ILE A 108 5.28 -2.58 13.43
C ILE A 108 6.23 -1.40 13.51
N SER A 109 6.95 -1.11 12.43
CA SER A 109 7.86 0.03 12.37
C SER A 109 7.14 1.29 11.86
N ASP A 110 7.51 2.44 12.42
CA ASP A 110 7.29 3.78 11.87
C ASP A 110 5.86 4.07 11.38
N PRO A 111 4.83 4.06 12.26
CA PRO A 111 3.52 4.63 11.94
C PRO A 111 3.61 6.11 11.55
N GLN A 112 4.55 6.86 12.13
CA GLN A 112 4.91 8.26 11.82
C GLN A 112 3.71 9.16 11.52
N VAL A 113 2.71 9.13 12.39
CA VAL A 113 1.51 9.95 12.19
C VAL A 113 1.85 11.41 12.51
N LYS A 114 1.79 12.30 11.52
CA LYS A 114 2.17 13.71 11.70
C LYS A 114 0.99 14.63 11.97
N ASN A 115 -0.17 14.32 11.43
CA ASN A 115 -1.35 15.18 11.40
C ASN A 115 -2.64 14.34 11.27
N GLU A 116 -3.79 15.01 11.23
CA GLU A 116 -5.11 14.37 11.13
C GLU A 116 -5.29 13.53 9.86
N HIS A 117 -4.74 13.97 8.71
CA HIS A 117 -4.79 13.21 7.47
C HIS A 117 -4.04 11.87 7.61
N ASP A 118 -2.82 11.91 8.16
CA ASP A 118 -2.03 10.70 8.37
C ASP A 118 -2.68 9.78 9.41
N MET A 119 -3.31 10.36 10.45
CA MET A 119 -4.05 9.60 11.47
C MET A 119 -5.26 8.89 10.87
N LYS A 120 -5.96 9.55 9.93
CA LYS A 120 -7.07 8.94 9.19
C LYS A 120 -6.57 7.75 8.38
N ARG A 121 -5.45 7.89 7.65
CA ARG A 121 -4.85 6.79 6.88
C ARG A 121 -4.40 5.64 7.80
N TRP A 122 -3.68 5.93 8.88
CA TRP A 122 -3.29 4.96 9.90
C TRP A 122 -4.48 4.13 10.40
N LYS A 123 -5.60 4.79 10.76
CA LYS A 123 -6.81 4.12 11.25
C LYS A 123 -7.55 3.32 10.17
N GLN A 124 -7.66 3.87 8.96
CA GLN A 124 -8.52 3.32 7.90
C GLN A 124 -7.82 2.28 7.01
N GLU A 125 -6.49 2.34 6.94
CA GLU A 125 -5.64 1.44 6.14
C GLU A 125 -4.95 0.44 7.08
N SER A 126 -3.91 0.87 7.82
CA SER A 126 -3.03 -0.02 8.58
C SER A 126 -3.71 -0.70 9.77
N ILE A 127 -4.37 0.06 10.66
CA ILE A 127 -5.08 -0.49 11.82
C ILE A 127 -6.26 -1.37 11.40
N ARG A 128 -6.96 -0.99 10.32
CA ARG A 128 -8.06 -1.79 9.79
C ARG A 128 -7.57 -3.15 9.27
N ASP A 129 -6.49 -3.17 8.49
CA ASP A 129 -5.86 -4.40 8.02
C ASP A 129 -5.34 -5.25 9.18
N LEU A 130 -4.58 -4.63 10.09
CA LEU A 130 -4.02 -5.28 11.29
C LEU A 130 -5.12 -5.93 12.13
N LYS A 131 -6.21 -5.21 12.40
CA LYS A 131 -7.35 -5.74 13.17
C LYS A 131 -7.95 -6.96 12.48
N GLY A 132 -8.21 -6.87 11.17
CA GLY A 132 -8.77 -8.00 10.41
C GLY A 132 -7.87 -9.23 10.43
N TYR A 133 -6.56 -9.03 10.32
CA TYR A 133 -5.59 -10.13 10.35
C TYR A 133 -5.44 -10.73 11.76
N VAL A 134 -5.31 -9.89 12.79
CA VAL A 134 -5.24 -10.31 14.20
C VAL A 134 -6.51 -11.05 14.63
N ASP A 135 -7.69 -10.65 14.14
CA ASP A 135 -8.95 -11.38 14.40
C ASP A 135 -8.94 -12.82 13.86
N THR A 136 -8.08 -13.11 12.87
CA THR A 136 -7.83 -14.47 12.37
C THR A 136 -6.84 -15.20 13.27
N LEU A 137 -5.66 -14.60 13.51
CA LEU A 137 -4.59 -15.20 14.32
C LEU A 137 -5.02 -15.50 15.76
N SER A 138 -5.75 -14.57 16.39
CA SER A 138 -6.18 -14.65 17.78
C SER A 138 -7.20 -15.76 18.08
N ARG A 139 -7.75 -16.40 17.05
CA ARG A 139 -8.61 -17.59 17.21
C ARG A 139 -7.80 -18.84 17.53
N GLU A 140 -6.54 -18.86 17.13
CA GLU A 140 -5.66 -20.01 17.28
C GLU A 140 -4.74 -19.85 18.49
N ARG A 141 -4.11 -18.68 18.62
CA ARG A 141 -3.02 -18.44 19.58
C ARG A 141 -3.04 -17.01 20.08
N GLU A 142 -2.35 -16.76 21.18
CA GLU A 142 -2.11 -15.41 21.68
C GLU A 142 -1.31 -14.59 20.66
N VAL A 143 -1.66 -13.32 20.53
CA VAL A 143 -0.97 -12.37 19.66
C VAL A 143 -0.35 -11.28 20.53
N VAL A 144 0.96 -11.10 20.37
CA VAL A 144 1.72 -10.02 21.00
C VAL A 144 2.27 -9.15 19.89
N ALA A 145 2.29 -7.84 20.11
CA ALA A 145 2.83 -6.90 19.16
C ALA A 145 3.81 -5.94 19.83
N ASN A 146 4.76 -5.43 19.06
CA ASN A 146 5.62 -4.32 19.48
C ASN A 146 5.78 -3.33 18.33
N THR A 147 5.55 -2.06 18.62
CA THR A 147 5.87 -0.98 17.67
C THR A 147 7.33 -0.62 17.84
N LEU A 148 8.04 -0.34 16.74
CA LEU A 148 9.48 -0.13 16.74
C LEU A 148 9.87 1.34 16.74
N GLY A 149 9.06 2.19 17.36
CA GLY A 149 9.30 3.64 17.48
C GLY A 149 8.73 4.45 16.33
N ASP A 150 8.93 5.77 16.43
CA ASP A 150 8.43 6.80 15.53
C ASP A 150 6.90 6.73 15.39
N LEU A 151 6.24 6.76 16.55
CA LEU A 151 4.80 6.55 16.66
C LEU A 151 4.03 7.74 16.08
N VAL A 152 4.47 8.96 16.45
CA VAL A 152 3.92 10.23 15.93
C VAL A 152 5.06 11.18 15.58
N PHE A 153 5.06 11.72 14.37
CA PHE A 153 6.18 12.47 13.77
C PHE A 153 6.45 13.81 14.48
N ASP A 154 7.11 13.81 15.64
CA ASP A 154 7.26 14.92 16.59
C ASP A 154 5.92 15.52 17.11
N SER A 155 4.78 14.96 16.70
CA SER A 155 3.42 15.47 16.94
C SER A 155 2.79 14.81 18.16
N MET A 156 3.46 14.93 19.31
CA MET A 156 3.09 14.21 20.54
C MET A 156 1.66 14.44 21.03
N ASN A 157 1.03 15.56 20.67
CA ASN A 157 -0.37 15.80 20.93
C ASN A 157 -1.29 14.70 20.33
N LEU A 158 -0.80 13.91 19.38
CA LEU A 158 -1.51 12.79 18.76
C LEU A 158 -1.38 11.47 19.52
N TYR A 159 -0.53 11.35 20.55
CA TYR A 159 -0.34 10.09 21.29
C TYR A 159 -1.64 9.53 21.87
N GLY A 160 -2.54 10.37 22.36
CA GLY A 160 -3.83 9.91 22.90
C GLY A 160 -4.68 9.23 21.82
N GLU A 161 -4.74 9.84 20.63
CA GLU A 161 -5.50 9.30 19.51
C GLU A 161 -4.82 8.06 18.89
N TYR A 162 -3.48 8.07 18.81
CA TYR A 162 -2.68 6.93 18.41
C TYR A 162 -2.90 5.73 19.34
N ALA A 163 -2.77 5.93 20.66
CA ALA A 163 -2.97 4.89 21.66
C ALA A 163 -4.39 4.31 21.59
N ALA A 164 -5.40 5.16 21.41
CA ALA A 164 -6.79 4.74 21.27
C ALA A 164 -7.05 3.92 19.99
N SER A 165 -6.20 4.03 18.96
CA SER A 165 -6.40 3.30 17.70
C SER A 165 -6.24 1.78 17.84
N PHE A 166 -5.56 1.30 18.89
CA PHE A 166 -5.41 -0.13 19.17
C PHE A 166 -6.60 -0.73 19.93
N ASP A 167 -7.52 0.08 20.47
CA ASP A 167 -8.61 -0.39 21.31
C ASP A 167 -9.49 -1.41 20.56
N GLY A 168 -9.76 -2.54 21.22
CA GLY A 168 -10.55 -3.63 20.65
C GLY A 168 -9.84 -4.54 19.64
N ILE A 169 -8.52 -4.41 19.45
CA ILE A 169 -7.70 -5.41 18.73
C ILE A 169 -7.27 -6.50 19.72
N LYS A 170 -7.43 -7.78 19.37
CA LYS A 170 -7.13 -8.92 20.26
C LYS A 170 -5.64 -9.26 20.34
N MET A 171 -4.84 -8.29 20.76
CA MET A 171 -3.40 -8.45 20.98
C MET A 171 -2.92 -7.60 22.16
N THR A 172 -1.77 -7.94 22.73
CA THR A 172 -1.07 -7.07 23.69
C THR A 172 0.05 -6.34 22.98
N THR A 173 -0.03 -5.00 22.91
CA THR A 173 0.89 -4.17 22.13
C THR A 173 1.84 -3.40 23.05
N PHE A 174 3.12 -3.71 22.95
CA PHE A 174 4.23 -3.01 23.56
C PHE A 174 4.75 -1.91 22.62
N GLN A 175 5.55 -0.99 23.13
CA GLN A 175 6.01 0.19 22.40
C GLN A 175 7.52 0.38 22.55
N CYS A 176 8.21 0.64 21.46
CA CYS A 176 9.57 1.17 21.44
C CYS A 176 9.52 2.69 21.21
N ILE A 177 10.55 3.41 21.63
CA ILE A 177 10.69 4.85 21.42
C ILE A 177 11.59 5.08 20.19
N GLY A 178 11.14 5.91 19.24
CA GLY A 178 11.94 6.33 18.09
C GLY A 178 12.45 7.76 18.20
N ASN A 179 13.26 8.20 17.22
CA ASN A 179 13.88 9.52 17.25
C ASN A 179 12.88 10.68 17.14
N HIS A 180 11.65 10.43 16.67
CA HIS A 180 10.57 11.41 16.62
C HIS A 180 9.66 11.41 17.87
N ASP A 181 9.93 10.53 18.83
CA ASP A 181 9.11 10.37 20.04
C ASP A 181 9.66 11.14 21.26
N PHE A 182 10.70 11.96 21.07
CA PHE A 182 11.34 12.81 22.09
C PHE A 182 10.84 14.26 22.06
N ASP A 183 10.61 14.83 23.25
CA ASP A 183 10.21 16.22 23.38
C ASP A 183 11.35 17.11 22.89
N LYS A 184 11.21 17.61 21.66
CA LYS A 184 12.25 18.34 20.92
C LYS A 184 12.87 19.54 21.65
N ARG A 185 12.26 20.00 22.73
CA ARG A 185 12.77 21.08 23.59
C ARG A 185 13.93 20.64 24.47
N TYR A 186 14.05 19.34 24.75
CA TYR A 186 14.98 18.78 25.71
C TYR A 186 15.84 17.70 25.06
N GLN A 187 16.99 17.44 25.67
CA GLN A 187 17.79 16.27 25.37
C GLN A 187 17.20 15.05 26.09
N ASP A 188 17.61 13.85 25.75
CA ASP A 188 17.22 12.68 26.50
C ASP A 188 17.72 12.72 27.95
N LEU A 189 17.15 11.89 28.81
CA LEU A 189 17.49 11.87 30.24
C LEU A 189 18.98 11.64 30.49
N HIS A 190 19.66 10.91 29.59
CA HIS A 190 21.09 10.62 29.68
C HIS A 190 21.95 11.89 29.54
N ASN A 191 21.60 12.78 28.61
CA ASN A 191 22.37 14.00 28.36
C ASN A 191 21.94 15.20 29.20
N MET A 192 20.78 15.15 29.83
CA MET A 192 20.32 16.24 30.69
C MET A 192 21.07 16.33 32.02
N THR A 193 21.15 17.53 32.59
CA THR A 193 21.68 17.73 33.95
C THR A 193 20.93 16.85 34.96
N LEU A 194 21.71 16.11 35.77
CA LEU A 194 21.18 15.21 36.79
C LEU A 194 20.13 15.91 37.68
N GLY A 195 18.99 15.25 37.88
CA GLY A 195 17.90 15.77 38.71
C GLY A 195 16.98 16.80 38.04
N THR A 196 17.17 17.08 36.75
CA THR A 196 16.24 17.95 36.00
C THR A 196 14.79 17.43 36.06
N PRO A 197 13.78 18.31 36.16
CA PRO A 197 12.37 17.91 36.09
C PRO A 197 11.89 17.65 34.66
N VAL A 198 12.70 18.01 33.64
CA VAL A 198 12.33 17.93 32.22
C VAL A 198 13.41 17.21 31.42
N TYR A 199 12.99 16.35 30.49
CA TYR A 199 13.85 15.54 29.62
C TYR A 199 13.03 15.03 28.42
N GLY A 200 13.69 14.56 27.37
CA GLY A 200 13.07 14.25 26.07
C GLY A 200 12.00 13.14 26.14
N GLU A 201 12.24 12.08 26.90
CA GLU A 201 11.34 10.93 27.00
C GLU A 201 10.07 11.21 27.84
N GLN A 202 10.02 12.34 28.57
CA GLN A 202 9.03 12.59 29.62
C GLN A 202 7.57 12.48 29.18
N TYR A 203 7.29 12.78 27.91
CA TYR A 203 5.92 12.74 27.38
C TYR A 203 5.57 11.34 26.89
N TYR A 204 6.50 10.64 26.23
CA TYR A 204 6.38 9.22 25.91
C TYR A 204 6.11 8.38 27.17
N HIS A 205 6.87 8.62 28.24
CA HIS A 205 6.74 7.99 29.55
C HIS A 205 5.32 8.06 30.14
N ARG A 206 4.56 9.13 29.86
CA ARG A 206 3.19 9.29 30.37
C ARG A 206 2.20 8.34 29.71
N PHE A 207 2.45 7.92 28.48
CA PHE A 207 1.55 7.07 27.71
C PHE A 207 1.95 5.60 27.75
N PHE A 208 3.26 5.34 27.63
CA PHE A 208 3.77 4.01 27.29
C PHE A 208 4.73 3.40 28.32
N GLY A 209 5.18 4.18 29.31
CA GLY A 209 6.02 3.67 30.40
C GLY A 209 7.53 3.76 30.11
N PRO A 210 8.35 2.84 30.65
CA PRO A 210 9.80 2.87 30.49
C PRO A 210 10.23 2.59 29.05
N VAL A 211 11.40 3.11 28.66
CA VAL A 211 12.00 2.89 27.33
C VAL A 211 12.82 1.62 27.21
N ASN A 212 13.28 1.07 28.35
CA ASN A 212 13.94 -0.23 28.45
C ASN A 212 13.10 -1.14 29.35
N TYR A 213 12.70 -2.30 28.85
CA TYR A 213 11.94 -3.29 29.60
C TYR A 213 12.02 -4.67 28.93
N SER A 214 11.63 -5.70 29.67
CA SER A 214 11.58 -7.07 29.16
C SER A 214 10.37 -7.84 29.69
N TYR A 215 10.04 -8.97 29.04
CA TYR A 215 9.03 -9.91 29.48
C TYR A 215 9.26 -11.29 28.87
N ASN A 216 8.63 -12.32 29.44
CA ASN A 216 8.73 -13.69 28.96
C ASN A 216 7.39 -14.16 28.42
N ILE A 217 7.39 -14.82 27.27
CA ILE A 217 6.22 -15.48 26.69
C ILE A 217 6.65 -16.79 26.00
N GLY A 218 5.97 -17.89 26.33
CA GLY A 218 6.45 -19.23 25.95
C GLY A 218 7.89 -19.45 26.42
N LYS A 219 8.78 -19.76 25.46
CA LYS A 219 10.22 -19.90 25.66
C LYS A 219 11.04 -18.66 25.27
N VAL A 220 10.38 -17.58 24.85
CA VAL A 220 11.03 -16.38 24.32
C VAL A 220 11.16 -15.33 25.41
N HIS A 221 12.36 -14.77 25.52
CA HIS A 221 12.61 -13.56 26.27
C HIS A 221 12.55 -12.36 25.32
N VAL A 222 11.63 -11.42 25.56
CA VAL A 222 11.46 -10.25 24.71
C VAL A 222 12.00 -9.03 25.44
N VAL A 223 12.87 -8.29 24.78
CA VAL A 223 13.48 -7.06 25.27
C VAL A 223 13.08 -5.92 24.33
N THR A 224 12.80 -4.76 24.90
CA THR A 224 12.75 -3.49 24.16
C THR A 224 13.82 -2.57 24.74
N LEU A 225 14.65 -1.99 23.87
CA LEU A 225 15.80 -1.18 24.25
C LEU A 225 15.83 0.12 23.45
N LYS A 226 16.05 1.25 24.14
CA LYS A 226 16.33 2.54 23.49
C LYS A 226 17.71 2.48 22.83
N ASN A 227 17.79 2.79 21.53
CA ASN A 227 19.05 2.90 20.80
C ASN A 227 19.23 4.25 20.07
N ILE A 228 18.51 5.27 20.55
CA ILE A 228 18.64 6.65 20.10
C ILE A 228 19.19 7.50 21.26
N ASN A 229 20.39 8.04 21.05
CA ASN A 229 20.99 9.06 21.91
C ASN A 229 20.52 10.44 21.43
N TYR A 230 19.48 10.97 22.05
CA TYR A 230 18.83 12.20 21.61
C TYR A 230 19.46 13.45 22.25
N VAL A 231 20.07 14.30 21.43
CA VAL A 231 20.82 15.50 21.87
C VAL A 231 20.01 16.79 21.78
N GLY A 232 18.69 16.68 21.60
CA GLY A 232 17.76 17.81 21.58
C GLY A 232 17.55 18.40 20.18
N HIS A 233 16.50 19.22 20.03
CA HIS A 233 16.21 19.96 18.80
C HIS A 233 16.16 19.09 17.53
N LYS A 234 15.61 17.87 17.63
CA LYS A 234 15.53 16.86 16.56
C LYS A 234 16.87 16.34 16.07
N LYS A 235 17.93 16.52 16.85
CA LYS A 235 19.24 15.94 16.60
C LYS A 235 19.43 14.75 17.51
N TYR A 236 20.04 13.71 16.98
CA TYR A 236 20.31 12.48 17.67
C TYR A 236 21.54 11.80 17.08
N ILE A 237 21.99 10.78 17.79
CA ILE A 237 22.99 9.83 17.36
C ILE A 237 22.35 8.45 17.50
N GLU A 238 22.42 7.66 16.45
CA GLU A 238 22.08 6.24 16.43
C GLU A 238 23.13 5.51 17.26
N ALA A 239 22.85 5.35 18.55
CA ALA A 239 23.77 4.75 19.50
C ALA A 239 23.02 4.29 20.75
N ILE A 240 23.43 3.13 21.25
CA ILE A 240 23.02 2.64 22.57
C ILE A 240 23.94 3.31 23.60
N THR A 241 23.41 3.88 24.68
CA THR A 241 24.30 4.44 25.72
C THR A 241 24.93 3.31 26.53
N ASP A 242 26.11 3.51 27.15
CA ASP A 242 26.73 2.51 28.04
C ASP A 242 25.75 2.05 29.13
N ALA A 243 25.02 3.02 29.65
CA ALA A 243 23.93 2.87 30.61
C ALA A 243 22.83 1.89 30.15
N ASP A 244 22.42 1.97 28.89
CA ASP A 244 21.39 1.12 28.29
C ASP A 244 21.95 -0.25 27.92
N LEU A 245 23.21 -0.32 27.48
CA LEU A 245 23.90 -1.59 27.20
C LEU A 245 24.15 -2.41 28.48
N ASP A 246 24.52 -1.75 29.58
CA ASP A 246 24.65 -2.39 30.89
C ASP A 246 23.30 -2.90 31.41
N TRP A 247 22.23 -2.14 31.16
CA TRP A 247 20.87 -2.60 31.46
C TRP A 247 20.53 -3.88 30.70
N LEU A 248 20.82 -3.94 29.39
CA LEU A 248 20.61 -5.15 28.57
C LEU A 248 21.41 -6.34 29.11
N LYS A 249 22.70 -6.16 29.41
CA LYS A 249 23.56 -7.22 29.94
C LYS A 249 23.05 -7.76 31.28
N HIS A 250 22.57 -6.88 32.16
CA HIS A 250 21.98 -7.29 33.44
C HIS A 250 20.65 -8.02 33.26
N ASP A 251 19.77 -7.54 32.39
CA ASP A 251 18.50 -8.22 32.10
C ASP A 251 18.73 -9.64 31.55
N LEU A 252 19.62 -9.77 30.56
CA LEU A 252 20.01 -11.06 29.99
C LEU A 252 20.70 -11.97 31.00
N SER A 253 21.34 -11.46 32.06
CA SER A 253 21.97 -12.30 33.09
C SER A 253 20.98 -13.21 33.84
N PHE A 254 19.68 -12.90 33.79
CA PHE A 254 18.61 -13.74 34.34
C PHE A 254 18.06 -14.76 33.34
N VAL A 255 18.52 -14.73 32.09
CA VAL A 255 18.05 -15.57 30.98
C VAL A 255 19.06 -16.70 30.75
N PRO A 256 18.62 -17.97 30.63
CA PRO A 256 19.53 -19.06 30.31
C PRO A 256 20.22 -18.83 28.96
N LYS A 257 21.53 -19.08 28.88
CA LYS A 257 22.27 -19.07 27.61
C LYS A 257 21.62 -20.03 26.59
N GLY A 258 21.64 -19.64 25.32
CA GLY A 258 21.03 -20.37 24.19
C GLY A 258 19.52 -20.14 24.02
N SER A 259 18.89 -19.36 24.92
CA SER A 259 17.47 -18.97 24.79
C SER A 259 17.21 -18.13 23.55
N LEU A 260 15.98 -18.21 23.04
CA LEU A 260 15.49 -17.33 21.98
C LEU A 260 15.16 -15.95 22.57
N VAL A 261 15.76 -14.90 22.01
CA VAL A 261 15.59 -13.50 22.42
C VAL A 261 15.06 -12.69 21.24
N PHE A 262 13.99 -11.94 21.47
CA PHE A 262 13.58 -10.87 20.56
C PHE A 262 14.03 -9.53 21.13
N LEU A 263 14.86 -8.80 20.38
CA LEU A 263 15.35 -7.49 20.78
C LEU A 263 14.73 -6.42 19.89
N ASN A 264 13.80 -5.64 20.44
CA ASN A 264 13.15 -4.54 19.75
C ASN A 264 13.91 -3.24 19.97
N MET A 265 14.25 -2.57 18.87
CA MET A 265 14.89 -1.26 18.87
C MET A 265 14.33 -0.40 17.73
N HIS A 266 14.72 0.87 17.68
CA HIS A 266 14.27 1.76 16.63
C HIS A 266 15.27 1.84 15.47
N ALA A 267 16.49 2.35 15.72
CA ALA A 267 17.51 2.44 14.68
C ALA A 267 18.02 1.05 14.25
N ALA A 268 18.40 0.93 12.99
CA ALA A 268 19.01 -0.27 12.44
C ALA A 268 20.37 -0.53 13.07
N VAL A 269 20.91 -1.75 12.90
CA VAL A 269 22.25 -2.10 13.40
C VAL A 269 23.18 -2.50 12.27
N TRP A 270 22.71 -3.29 11.31
CA TRP A 270 23.56 -3.90 10.29
C TRP A 270 22.98 -3.81 8.87
N ASN A 271 22.16 -2.80 8.56
CA ASN A 271 21.73 -2.59 7.18
C ASN A 271 22.95 -2.39 6.26
N SER A 272 22.99 -3.15 5.17
CA SER A 272 24.10 -3.11 4.21
C SER A 272 23.88 -2.10 3.08
N THR A 273 22.62 -1.79 2.73
CA THR A 273 22.29 -0.91 1.60
C THR A 273 22.02 0.53 2.04
N GLU A 274 21.55 0.71 3.28
CA GLU A 274 21.23 2.00 3.91
C GLU A 274 21.93 2.09 5.28
N GLY A 275 23.26 1.94 5.29
CA GLY A 275 24.05 1.86 6.52
C GLY A 275 24.22 3.16 7.29
N GLU A 276 23.89 4.33 6.70
CA GLU A 276 24.02 5.64 7.37
C GLU A 276 23.12 5.78 8.61
N GLY A 277 22.03 4.99 8.70
CA GLY A 277 21.13 4.96 9.87
C GLY A 277 21.39 3.82 10.85
N ASN A 278 22.54 3.13 10.74
CA ASN A 278 22.91 2.08 11.68
C ASN A 278 23.45 2.66 12.99
N VAL A 279 23.22 1.95 14.09
CA VAL A 279 23.84 2.32 15.37
C VAL A 279 25.36 2.20 15.31
N ARG A 280 26.04 3.12 15.99
CA ARG A 280 27.51 3.21 15.98
C ARG A 280 28.23 2.10 16.76
N ASN A 281 27.53 1.45 17.68
CA ASN A 281 28.07 0.45 18.61
C ASN A 281 27.47 -0.94 18.38
N ALA A 282 27.45 -1.34 17.11
CA ALA A 282 26.95 -2.63 16.67
C ALA A 282 27.78 -3.82 17.21
N GLU A 283 29.09 -3.66 17.35
CA GLU A 283 29.99 -4.70 17.86
C GLU A 283 29.75 -4.98 19.35
N GLU A 284 29.60 -3.93 20.16
CA GLU A 284 29.31 -4.05 21.59
C GLU A 284 27.94 -4.67 21.85
N LEU A 285 26.96 -4.38 20.98
CA LEU A 285 25.67 -5.05 21.00
C LEU A 285 25.81 -6.53 20.65
N ALA A 286 26.54 -6.88 19.59
CA ALA A 286 26.76 -8.28 19.21
C ALA A 286 27.43 -9.08 20.35
N ASP A 287 28.43 -8.48 21.03
CA ASP A 287 29.09 -9.12 22.18
C ASP A 287 28.14 -9.38 23.35
N ALA A 288 27.21 -8.45 23.62
CA ALA A 288 26.19 -8.62 24.66
C ALA A 288 25.19 -9.76 24.34
N LEU A 289 25.03 -10.09 23.05
CA LEU A 289 24.03 -11.04 22.55
C LEU A 289 24.60 -12.43 22.20
N LYS A 290 25.93 -12.59 22.14
CA LYS A 290 26.63 -13.78 21.60
C LYS A 290 26.27 -15.13 22.23
N ASP A 291 25.72 -15.12 23.44
CA ASP A 291 25.33 -16.32 24.19
C ASP A 291 23.87 -16.74 23.93
N TYR A 292 23.15 -16.10 23.01
CA TYR A 292 21.72 -16.30 22.77
C TYR A 292 21.39 -16.45 21.27
N GLN A 293 20.21 -17.00 20.98
CA GLN A 293 19.63 -16.97 19.63
C GLN A 293 18.76 -15.72 19.54
N VAL A 294 19.13 -14.75 18.69
CA VAL A 294 18.57 -13.41 18.73
C VAL A 294 18.01 -12.98 17.38
N HIS A 295 16.77 -12.50 17.42
CA HIS A 295 16.16 -11.72 16.37
C HIS A 295 16.06 -10.26 16.82
N VAL A 296 16.85 -9.40 16.20
CA VAL A 296 16.81 -7.96 16.39
C VAL A 296 15.75 -7.38 15.45
N LEU A 297 14.81 -6.62 15.97
CA LEU A 297 13.69 -6.05 15.22
C LEU A 297 13.84 -4.52 15.25
N THR A 298 14.08 -3.92 14.08
CA THR A 298 14.38 -2.48 13.93
C THR A 298 13.47 -1.81 12.89
N GLY A 299 13.48 -0.47 12.84
CA GLY A 299 12.69 0.36 11.93
C GLY A 299 13.52 1.52 11.38
N HIS A 300 13.05 2.77 11.55
CA HIS A 300 13.78 4.02 11.32
C HIS A 300 14.06 4.38 9.84
N THR A 301 14.62 3.45 9.07
CA THR A 301 15.14 3.75 7.72
C THR A 301 14.07 3.79 6.64
N HIS A 302 12.83 3.35 6.94
CA HIS A 302 11.75 3.11 5.97
C HIS A 302 12.19 2.17 4.83
N TYR A 303 13.01 1.19 5.18
CA TYR A 303 13.58 0.20 4.30
C TYR A 303 13.23 -1.19 4.86
N PHE A 304 13.06 -2.21 4.01
CA PHE A 304 12.88 -3.58 4.51
C PHE A 304 14.11 -4.39 4.15
N GLN A 305 14.80 -4.93 5.16
CA GLN A 305 16.02 -5.71 4.97
C GLN A 305 16.17 -6.76 6.07
N ASN A 306 16.42 -8.01 5.67
CA ASN A 306 16.86 -9.06 6.56
C ASN A 306 18.39 -9.14 6.52
N ASN A 307 19.04 -8.94 7.66
CA ASN A 307 20.48 -9.02 7.80
C ASN A 307 20.85 -10.27 8.62
N VAL A 308 21.54 -11.23 7.99
CA VAL A 308 22.01 -12.45 8.66
C VAL A 308 23.47 -12.25 9.06
N MET A 309 23.73 -12.05 10.35
CA MET A 309 25.11 -11.90 10.85
C MET A 309 25.79 -13.25 10.98
N ASP A 310 25.09 -14.19 11.63
CA ASP A 310 25.49 -15.59 11.76
C ASP A 310 24.26 -16.49 12.02
N ALA A 311 24.49 -17.74 12.42
CA ALA A 311 23.42 -18.70 12.68
C ALA A 311 22.56 -18.38 13.91
N GLN A 312 23.04 -17.53 14.81
CA GLN A 312 22.40 -17.15 16.06
C GLN A 312 21.89 -15.71 16.05
N LEU A 313 22.45 -14.80 15.24
CA LEU A 313 22.09 -13.39 15.23
C LEU A 313 21.55 -12.92 13.87
N LEU A 314 20.28 -12.52 13.86
CA LEU A 314 19.61 -11.94 12.72
C LEU A 314 19.00 -10.59 13.07
N GLU A 315 19.02 -9.66 12.14
CA GLU A 315 18.25 -8.42 12.21
C GLU A 315 17.19 -8.40 11.12
N HIS A 316 15.99 -7.96 11.51
CA HIS A 316 14.90 -7.58 10.62
C HIS A 316 14.70 -6.07 10.74
N ASN A 317 15.26 -5.31 9.81
CA ASN A 317 14.90 -3.90 9.66
C ASN A 317 13.58 -3.83 8.90
N ILE A 318 12.50 -3.54 9.60
CA ILE A 318 11.13 -3.67 9.08
C ILE A 318 10.76 -2.45 8.24
N GLY A 319 10.14 -2.69 7.08
CA GLY A 319 9.57 -1.60 6.28
C GLY A 319 8.45 -0.88 7.04
N ALA A 320 8.44 0.45 6.96
CA ALA A 320 7.52 1.31 7.70
C ALA A 320 6.05 1.04 7.37
N ALA A 321 5.19 1.10 8.40
CA ALA A 321 3.75 0.99 8.27
C ALA A 321 3.13 2.18 7.50
N CYS A 322 3.83 3.32 7.46
CA CYS A 322 3.45 4.49 6.68
C CYS A 322 4.01 4.52 5.24
N GLY A 323 4.80 3.51 4.83
CA GLY A 323 5.59 3.56 3.60
C GLY A 323 6.58 4.72 3.62
N ALA A 324 6.82 5.38 2.48
CA ALA A 324 7.65 6.58 2.44
C ALA A 324 6.89 7.84 2.95
N TRP A 325 6.70 7.92 4.28
CA TRP A 325 6.10 9.05 5.03
C TRP A 325 4.67 9.41 4.64
N TRP A 326 3.79 8.42 4.48
CA TRP A 326 2.42 8.62 4.00
C TRP A 326 2.33 9.33 2.63
N LYS A 327 3.43 9.44 1.88
CA LYS A 327 3.48 9.99 0.51
C LYS A 327 3.57 8.92 -0.57
N SER A 328 3.71 7.66 -0.17
CA SER A 328 3.75 6.49 -1.03
C SER A 328 3.16 5.29 -0.30
N GLN A 329 2.62 4.32 -1.05
CA GLN A 329 2.22 3.02 -0.52
C GLN A 329 3.38 2.02 -0.47
N VAL A 330 4.57 2.43 -0.90
CA VAL A 330 5.81 1.64 -0.77
C VAL A 330 6.83 2.37 0.09
N ASN A 331 7.64 1.58 0.77
CA ASN A 331 8.87 1.94 1.45
C ASN A 331 9.95 2.34 0.44
N ARG A 332 11.07 2.89 0.94
CA ARG A 332 12.19 3.37 0.10
C ARG A 332 12.83 2.24 -0.73
N CYS A 333 12.69 1.01 -0.28
CA CYS A 333 13.15 -0.20 -0.95
C CYS A 333 12.15 -0.79 -1.95
N GLY A 334 10.96 -0.21 -2.10
CA GLY A 334 9.89 -0.72 -2.97
C GLY A 334 8.94 -1.74 -2.33
N ALA A 335 9.29 -2.27 -1.15
CA ALA A 335 8.37 -3.08 -0.34
C ALA A 335 7.11 -2.28 -0.01
N PRO A 336 5.89 -2.84 -0.09
CA PRO A 336 4.68 -2.14 0.35
C PRO A 336 4.76 -1.72 1.81
N ASN A 337 3.91 -0.79 2.24
CA ASN A 337 3.73 -0.52 3.67
C ASN A 337 3.06 -1.71 4.39
N GLY A 338 3.48 -2.02 5.61
CA GLY A 338 3.07 -3.26 6.27
C GLY A 338 3.71 -3.47 7.64
N TYR A 339 3.72 -4.73 8.07
CA TYR A 339 4.27 -5.17 9.35
C TYR A 339 4.81 -6.60 9.23
N LEU A 340 5.78 -6.96 10.08
CA LEU A 340 6.31 -8.32 10.16
C LEU A 340 5.44 -9.16 11.08
N VAL A 341 5.15 -10.39 10.68
CA VAL A 341 4.43 -11.38 11.48
C VAL A 341 5.35 -12.56 11.70
N MET A 342 5.53 -12.98 12.94
CA MET A 342 6.38 -14.11 13.31
C MET A 342 5.52 -15.18 14.01
N ASP A 343 5.49 -16.38 13.44
CA ASP A 343 4.88 -17.57 14.03
C ASP A 343 5.92 -18.29 14.89
N VAL A 344 5.70 -18.25 16.21
CA VAL A 344 6.59 -18.83 17.22
C VAL A 344 6.06 -20.18 17.66
N ASP A 345 6.93 -21.20 17.62
CA ASP A 345 6.68 -22.54 18.17
C ASP A 345 7.87 -23.00 19.02
N GLY A 346 7.84 -22.66 20.31
CA GLY A 346 8.98 -22.89 21.19
C GLY A 346 10.19 -22.04 20.80
N ASN A 347 11.21 -22.69 20.25
CA ASN A 347 12.42 -22.01 19.73
C ASN A 347 12.45 -21.99 18.19
N GLN A 348 11.44 -22.56 17.53
CA GLN A 348 11.31 -22.51 16.08
C GLN A 348 10.50 -21.27 15.69
N LEU A 349 10.90 -20.67 14.57
CA LEU A 349 10.35 -19.40 14.12
C LEU A 349 10.14 -19.43 12.61
N LYS A 350 8.96 -18.99 12.18
CA LYS A 350 8.71 -18.54 10.81
C LYS A 350 8.32 -17.09 10.82
N TRP A 351 8.58 -16.37 9.74
CA TRP A 351 8.09 -14.99 9.58
C TRP A 351 7.69 -14.69 8.16
N HIS A 352 6.83 -13.69 8.04
CA HIS A 352 6.29 -13.20 6.78
C HIS A 352 6.07 -11.70 6.88
N TYR A 353 6.35 -10.99 5.79
CA TYR A 353 5.98 -9.57 5.68
C TYR A 353 4.51 -9.46 5.26
N LYS A 354 3.64 -8.91 6.12
CA LYS A 354 2.23 -8.69 5.81
C LYS A 354 2.04 -7.26 5.31
N SER A 355 1.91 -7.12 3.99
CA SER A 355 1.58 -5.84 3.36
C SER A 355 0.14 -5.41 3.65
N THR A 356 -0.04 -4.13 3.96
CA THR A 356 -1.35 -3.52 4.26
C THR A 356 -2.25 -3.62 3.03
N GLY A 357 -3.45 -4.18 3.17
CA GLY A 357 -4.41 -4.30 2.07
C GLY A 357 -4.16 -5.45 1.09
N HIS A 358 -3.12 -6.28 1.31
CA HIS A 358 -2.81 -7.44 0.48
C HIS A 358 -2.91 -8.76 1.27
N SER A 359 -3.01 -9.90 0.57
CA SER A 359 -2.87 -11.22 1.20
C SER A 359 -1.48 -11.39 1.81
N ILE A 360 -1.34 -12.29 2.79
CA ILE A 360 -0.03 -12.73 3.29
C ILE A 360 0.82 -13.37 2.18
N ASP A 361 0.21 -13.85 1.09
CA ASP A 361 0.93 -14.44 -0.05
C ASP A 361 1.59 -13.40 -0.97
N TYR A 362 1.28 -12.11 -0.78
CA TYR A 362 1.93 -11.05 -1.53
C TYR A 362 3.33 -10.79 -0.95
N GLN A 363 4.32 -11.52 -1.46
CA GLN A 363 5.72 -11.49 -1.00
C GLN A 363 6.71 -10.91 -2.02
N MET A 364 6.25 -10.64 -3.25
CA MET A 364 7.07 -10.06 -4.30
C MET A 364 6.23 -9.24 -5.29
N ARG A 365 6.90 -8.43 -6.10
CA ARG A 365 6.30 -7.73 -7.24
C ARG A 365 7.14 -7.93 -8.48
N VAL A 366 6.53 -8.52 -9.52
CA VAL A 366 7.16 -8.69 -10.83
C VAL A 366 6.78 -7.53 -11.78
N TYR A 367 7.80 -6.88 -12.32
CA TYR A 367 7.76 -5.91 -13.40
C TYR A 367 8.02 -6.62 -14.74
N GLY A 368 7.05 -6.55 -15.65
CA GLY A 368 7.23 -7.04 -17.01
C GLY A 368 8.30 -6.27 -17.79
N LYS A 369 8.70 -6.82 -18.94
CA LYS A 369 9.67 -6.18 -19.83
C LYS A 369 9.23 -4.75 -20.20
N GLY A 370 10.10 -3.78 -19.96
CA GLY A 370 9.85 -2.36 -20.20
C GLY A 370 9.10 -1.63 -19.07
N ASN A 371 8.62 -2.33 -18.04
CA ASN A 371 7.91 -1.70 -16.93
C ASN A 371 8.84 -1.04 -15.91
N MET A 372 10.09 -1.51 -15.78
CA MET A 372 11.13 -0.84 -14.99
C MET A 372 12.04 -0.04 -15.93
N LEU A 373 12.01 1.29 -15.82
CA LEU A 373 12.62 2.19 -16.81
C LEU A 373 14.15 2.08 -16.87
N SER A 374 14.79 1.76 -15.74
CA SER A 374 16.24 1.53 -15.68
C SER A 374 16.67 0.16 -16.25
N GLN A 375 15.72 -0.77 -16.41
CA GLN A 375 15.97 -2.14 -16.88
C GLN A 375 15.02 -2.55 -18.03
N PRO A 376 14.93 -1.78 -19.13
CA PRO A 376 13.85 -1.90 -20.11
C PRO A 376 13.86 -3.23 -20.89
N GLN A 377 14.99 -3.95 -20.92
CA GLN A 377 15.11 -5.23 -21.60
C GLN A 377 14.72 -6.43 -20.73
N TYR A 378 14.65 -6.24 -19.41
CA TYR A 378 14.52 -7.32 -18.44
C TYR A 378 13.10 -7.44 -17.90
N VAL A 379 12.74 -8.65 -17.47
CA VAL A 379 11.75 -8.82 -16.41
C VAL A 379 12.48 -8.64 -15.09
N VAL A 380 11.92 -7.83 -14.21
CA VAL A 380 12.50 -7.56 -12.89
C VAL A 380 11.52 -8.00 -11.82
N VAL A 381 12.02 -8.55 -10.72
CA VAL A 381 11.22 -8.81 -9.51
C VAL A 381 11.86 -8.11 -8.32
N ASN A 382 11.01 -7.51 -7.48
CA ASN A 382 11.36 -7.06 -6.15
C ASN A 382 10.86 -8.10 -5.13
N VAL A 383 11.78 -8.72 -4.38
CA VAL A 383 11.49 -9.76 -3.37
C VAL A 383 11.94 -9.24 -2.00
N TRP A 384 11.03 -8.60 -1.27
CA TRP A 384 11.44 -7.77 -0.13
C TRP A 384 11.81 -8.56 1.14
N ASP A 385 11.30 -9.78 1.33
CA ASP A 385 11.71 -10.67 2.44
C ASP A 385 13.00 -11.47 2.12
N TRP A 386 13.80 -10.98 1.18
CA TRP A 386 15.03 -11.63 0.72
C TRP A 386 16.10 -11.75 1.82
N ASP A 387 16.77 -12.89 1.84
CA ASP A 387 18.04 -13.14 2.54
C ASP A 387 18.84 -14.23 1.81
N PRO A 388 20.10 -14.51 2.19
CA PRO A 388 20.95 -15.48 1.48
C PRO A 388 20.45 -16.94 1.43
N SER A 389 19.46 -17.32 2.24
CA SER A 389 18.87 -18.67 2.24
C SER A 389 17.71 -18.81 1.26
N CYS A 390 17.24 -17.71 0.68
CA CYS A 390 16.15 -17.67 -0.28
C CYS A 390 16.61 -18.06 -1.70
N LYS A 391 15.65 -18.36 -2.57
CA LYS A 391 15.89 -18.58 -4.02
C LYS A 391 14.88 -17.82 -4.86
N VAL A 392 15.35 -17.25 -5.98
CA VAL A 392 14.51 -16.57 -6.96
C VAL A 392 14.78 -17.18 -8.32
N GLU A 393 13.82 -17.95 -8.80
CA GLU A 393 13.89 -18.70 -10.05
C GLU A 393 12.87 -18.16 -11.05
N TRP A 394 13.03 -18.50 -12.32
CA TRP A 394 12.08 -18.12 -13.35
C TRP A 394 11.84 -19.21 -14.38
N LEU A 395 10.64 -19.19 -14.94
CA LEU A 395 10.21 -20.02 -16.05
C LEU A 395 9.85 -19.12 -17.23
N GLN A 396 10.26 -19.53 -18.43
CA GLN A 396 9.82 -18.94 -19.68
C GLN A 396 8.85 -19.91 -20.36
N ASP A 397 7.61 -19.47 -20.57
CA ASP A 397 6.57 -20.29 -21.24
C ASP A 397 6.40 -21.68 -20.61
N GLY A 398 6.55 -21.75 -19.28
CA GLY A 398 6.47 -22.99 -18.49
C GLY A 398 7.76 -23.82 -18.45
N GLN A 399 8.82 -23.42 -19.16
CA GLN A 399 10.13 -24.06 -19.11
C GLN A 399 11.01 -23.40 -18.05
N ALA A 400 11.60 -24.19 -17.15
CA ALA A 400 12.52 -23.68 -16.13
C ALA A 400 13.81 -23.13 -16.74
N MET A 401 14.17 -21.89 -16.36
CA MET A 401 15.34 -21.17 -16.88
C MET A 401 16.45 -21.00 -15.84
N GLY A 402 16.23 -21.43 -14.59
CA GLY A 402 17.18 -21.33 -13.49
C GLY A 402 16.95 -20.10 -12.61
N GLU A 403 17.99 -19.67 -11.90
CA GLU A 403 17.95 -18.53 -11.00
C GLU A 403 18.01 -17.19 -11.75
N MET A 404 17.35 -16.17 -11.21
CA MET A 404 17.42 -14.80 -11.71
C MET A 404 18.70 -14.11 -11.20
N GLU A 405 19.22 -13.16 -11.99
CA GLU A 405 20.40 -12.39 -11.63
C GLU A 405 20.05 -11.32 -10.57
N LYS A 406 20.68 -11.37 -9.39
CA LYS A 406 20.52 -10.35 -8.36
C LYS A 406 21.26 -9.05 -8.74
N PHE A 407 20.64 -7.90 -8.53
CA PHE A 407 21.27 -6.59 -8.73
C PHE A 407 20.76 -5.54 -7.73
N VAL A 408 21.40 -4.37 -7.71
CA VAL A 408 21.04 -3.23 -6.85
C VAL A 408 20.65 -2.06 -7.75
N ASP A 409 19.46 -1.50 -7.54
CA ASP A 409 18.92 -0.35 -8.28
C ASP A 409 17.73 0.25 -7.51
N VAL A 410 17.20 1.40 -7.95
CA VAL A 410 16.00 2.00 -7.36
C VAL A 410 14.76 1.23 -7.81
N ASP A 411 13.93 0.78 -6.86
CA ASP A 411 12.65 0.12 -7.20
C ASP A 411 11.74 1.06 -8.01
N GLU A 412 11.14 0.52 -9.07
CA GLU A 412 10.31 1.31 -9.99
C GLU A 412 9.06 1.91 -9.33
N ALA A 413 8.40 1.20 -8.41
CA ALA A 413 7.22 1.75 -7.75
C ALA A 413 7.61 2.89 -6.78
N TYR A 414 8.76 2.75 -6.11
CA TYR A 414 9.31 3.83 -5.30
C TYR A 414 9.71 5.02 -6.18
N ALA A 415 10.44 4.79 -7.28
CA ALA A 415 10.85 5.82 -8.24
C ALA A 415 9.64 6.59 -8.79
N ALA A 416 8.63 5.89 -9.26
CA ALA A 416 7.39 6.47 -9.77
C ALA A 416 6.68 7.32 -8.70
N SER A 417 6.60 6.83 -7.45
CA SER A 417 5.99 7.58 -6.34
C SER A 417 6.70 8.90 -6.01
N LYS A 418 7.96 9.05 -6.44
CA LYS A 418 8.76 10.27 -6.27
C LYS A 418 8.90 11.07 -7.56
N GLY A 419 8.28 10.63 -8.66
CA GLY A 419 8.38 11.24 -9.97
C GLY A 419 9.77 11.11 -10.61
N HIS A 420 10.45 9.97 -10.38
CA HIS A 420 11.77 9.64 -10.94
C HIS A 420 12.84 10.71 -10.69
N LYS A 421 12.84 11.29 -9.49
CA LYS A 421 13.90 12.21 -9.06
C LYS A 421 15.24 11.48 -8.94
N GLU A 422 16.33 12.22 -9.08
CA GLU A 422 17.67 11.72 -8.81
C GLU A 422 17.92 11.53 -7.30
N GLY A 423 18.92 10.71 -6.95
CA GLY A 423 19.34 10.49 -5.55
C GLY A 423 18.38 9.66 -4.72
N LEU A 424 17.53 8.85 -5.36
CA LEU A 424 16.65 7.92 -4.66
C LEU A 424 17.43 6.70 -4.15
N THR A 425 16.99 6.18 -3.01
CA THR A 425 17.51 4.95 -2.40
C THR A 425 17.40 3.75 -3.33
N ALA A 426 18.51 3.05 -3.50
CA ALA A 426 18.54 1.77 -4.18
C ALA A 426 18.14 0.63 -3.23
N THR A 427 17.55 -0.43 -3.78
CA THR A 427 17.26 -1.66 -3.07
C THR A 427 18.21 -2.80 -3.44
N GLY A 428 18.63 -3.58 -2.45
CA GLY A 428 19.48 -4.76 -2.61
C GLY A 428 18.72 -6.08 -2.80
N HIS A 429 17.40 -6.04 -3.02
CA HIS A 429 16.56 -7.23 -3.17
C HIS A 429 15.76 -7.22 -4.50
N LEU A 430 16.44 -6.80 -5.58
CA LEU A 430 15.98 -6.90 -6.96
C LEU A 430 16.67 -8.04 -7.70
N PHE A 431 15.91 -8.70 -8.56
CA PHE A 431 16.40 -9.76 -9.44
C PHE A 431 15.88 -9.54 -10.85
N ARG A 432 16.69 -9.87 -11.86
CA ARG A 432 16.33 -9.70 -13.26
C ARG A 432 16.57 -10.97 -14.07
N ALA A 433 15.75 -11.12 -15.10
CA ALA A 433 15.90 -12.14 -16.12
C ALA A 433 15.75 -11.49 -17.49
N LEU A 434 16.56 -11.92 -18.46
CA LEU A 434 16.49 -11.47 -19.84
C LEU A 434 15.68 -12.50 -20.65
N PRO A 435 14.40 -12.23 -20.98
CA PRO A 435 13.60 -13.15 -21.79
C PRO A 435 14.15 -13.24 -23.21
N SER A 436 13.94 -14.39 -23.87
CA SER A 436 14.19 -14.47 -25.31
C SER A 436 13.23 -13.56 -26.09
N SER A 437 13.58 -13.25 -27.34
CA SER A 437 12.76 -12.37 -28.20
C SER A 437 11.37 -12.92 -28.51
N ASP A 438 11.19 -14.23 -28.43
CA ASP A 438 9.96 -14.97 -28.71
C ASP A 438 9.18 -15.38 -27.44
N ALA A 439 9.68 -15.02 -26.25
CA ALA A 439 9.02 -15.31 -24.99
C ALA A 439 7.60 -14.73 -24.95
N LYS A 440 6.62 -15.53 -24.52
CA LYS A 440 5.22 -15.08 -24.38
C LYS A 440 4.88 -14.72 -22.94
N SER A 441 5.44 -15.47 -22.00
CA SER A 441 5.16 -15.37 -20.57
C SER A 441 6.39 -15.71 -19.73
N ILE A 442 6.61 -14.95 -18.67
CA ILE A 442 7.61 -15.23 -17.64
C ILE A 442 6.91 -15.43 -16.31
N THR A 443 7.18 -16.56 -15.66
CA THR A 443 6.76 -16.82 -14.28
C THR A 443 7.98 -16.72 -13.38
N VAL A 444 7.92 -15.85 -12.38
CA VAL A 444 8.93 -15.79 -11.33
C VAL A 444 8.45 -16.64 -10.16
N VAL A 445 9.36 -17.42 -9.57
CA VAL A 445 9.13 -18.27 -8.40
C VAL A 445 10.10 -17.83 -7.30
N PHE A 446 9.57 -17.22 -6.25
CA PHE A 446 10.30 -16.93 -5.02
C PHE A 446 10.10 -18.06 -4.03
N THR A 447 11.20 -18.71 -3.61
CA THR A 447 11.22 -19.64 -2.49
C THR A 447 11.85 -18.96 -1.29
N ASN A 448 11.07 -18.76 -0.21
CA ASN A 448 11.60 -18.16 1.01
C ASN A 448 12.50 -19.15 1.77
N ARG A 449 13.16 -18.67 2.84
CA ARG A 449 14.04 -19.50 3.67
C ARG A 449 13.37 -20.72 4.34
N PHE A 450 12.04 -20.75 4.40
CA PHE A 450 11.27 -21.85 4.97
C PHE A 450 10.83 -22.87 3.91
N GLY A 451 11.21 -22.67 2.64
CA GLY A 451 10.85 -23.53 1.52
C GLY A 451 9.46 -23.26 0.94
N GLU A 452 8.80 -22.18 1.37
CA GLU A 452 7.48 -21.79 0.86
C GLU A 452 7.64 -21.04 -0.46
N LYS A 453 6.76 -21.32 -1.42
CA LYS A 453 6.85 -20.82 -2.80
C LYS A 453 5.76 -19.80 -3.10
N TYR A 454 6.17 -18.72 -3.74
CA TYR A 454 5.31 -17.65 -4.23
C TYR A 454 5.58 -17.46 -5.71
N GLU A 455 4.52 -17.41 -6.51
CA GLU A 455 4.62 -17.34 -7.97
C GLU A 455 3.88 -16.14 -8.52
N GLN A 456 4.47 -15.47 -9.51
CA GLN A 456 3.80 -14.40 -10.25
C GLN A 456 4.22 -14.45 -11.72
N THR A 457 3.22 -14.47 -12.60
CA THR A 457 3.42 -14.51 -14.06
C THR A 457 3.17 -13.14 -14.68
N VAL A 458 4.03 -12.75 -15.62
CA VAL A 458 3.86 -11.60 -16.50
C VAL A 458 3.89 -12.06 -17.96
N LEU A 459 3.01 -11.50 -18.78
CA LEU A 459 3.05 -11.71 -20.23
C LEU A 459 4.08 -10.75 -20.85
N ILE A 460 4.99 -11.30 -21.65
CA ILE A 460 6.01 -10.55 -22.42
C ILE A 460 5.43 -10.05 -23.73
N SER A 461 4.59 -10.89 -24.35
CA SER A 461 3.83 -10.51 -25.53
C SER A 461 2.48 -9.95 -25.08
N ASN A 462 2.39 -8.65 -24.84
CA ASN A 462 1.19 -8.00 -25.35
C ASN A 462 1.40 -7.98 -26.87
N PRO A 463 0.62 -8.72 -27.68
CA PRO A 463 0.69 -8.54 -29.12
C PRO A 463 0.49 -7.04 -29.36
N LYS A 464 1.46 -6.38 -30.01
CA LYS A 464 1.31 -4.98 -30.41
C LYS A 464 -0.08 -4.85 -31.03
N VAL A 465 -0.96 -4.15 -30.34
CA VAL A 465 -2.30 -3.94 -30.85
C VAL A 465 -2.12 -2.94 -31.98
N LYS A 466 -2.52 -3.32 -33.19
CA LYS A 466 -2.54 -2.38 -34.30
C LYS A 466 -3.65 -1.37 -34.03
N THR A 467 -3.27 -0.21 -33.47
CA THR A 467 -4.21 0.87 -33.18
C THR A 467 -4.91 1.31 -34.46
N GLN A 468 -6.24 1.38 -34.39
CA GLN A 468 -7.12 1.76 -35.49
C GLN A 468 -7.76 3.11 -35.20
N ILE A 469 -8.05 3.88 -36.25
CA ILE A 469 -8.52 5.27 -36.10
C ILE A 469 -10.03 5.37 -36.28
N ILE A 470 -10.67 6.16 -35.41
CA ILE A 470 -12.07 6.54 -35.49
C ILE A 470 -12.16 8.05 -35.74
N ALA A 471 -12.88 8.45 -36.78
CA ALA A 471 -13.14 9.86 -37.08
C ALA A 471 -14.27 10.39 -36.17
N HIS A 472 -13.93 11.24 -35.21
CA HIS A 472 -14.87 11.85 -34.27
C HIS A 472 -15.87 12.76 -35.01
N ARG A 473 -17.17 12.45 -34.93
CA ARG A 473 -18.27 13.13 -35.65
C ARG A 473 -18.11 13.10 -37.17
N GLY A 474 -17.51 12.02 -37.67
CA GLY A 474 -17.03 11.87 -39.05
C GLY A 474 -15.80 12.73 -39.36
N TYR A 475 -15.29 12.66 -40.60
CA TYR A 475 -14.16 13.50 -41.00
C TYR A 475 -14.66 14.90 -41.36
N TRP A 476 -14.90 15.70 -40.34
CA TRP A 476 -15.53 17.02 -40.45
C TRP A 476 -14.55 18.17 -40.65
N ASP A 477 -13.31 18.07 -40.16
CA ASP A 477 -12.30 19.12 -40.28
C ASP A 477 -11.61 19.09 -41.65
N THR A 478 -12.41 19.26 -42.71
CA THR A 478 -11.97 19.23 -44.10
C THR A 478 -12.99 19.89 -45.02
N LYS A 479 -12.52 20.58 -46.07
CA LYS A 479 -13.30 21.46 -46.95
C LYS A 479 -14.63 20.85 -47.45
N GLY A 480 -15.76 21.46 -47.13
CA GLY A 480 -17.10 20.99 -47.57
C GLY A 480 -17.72 19.91 -46.69
N SER A 481 -17.17 19.69 -45.50
CA SER A 481 -17.71 18.79 -44.47
C SER A 481 -18.24 19.58 -43.27
N ALA A 482 -19.01 18.93 -42.40
CA ALA A 482 -19.43 19.46 -41.11
C ALA A 482 -19.57 18.31 -40.10
N GLN A 483 -19.48 18.61 -38.80
CA GLN A 483 -19.65 17.59 -37.75
C GLN A 483 -21.00 16.89 -37.89
N ASN A 484 -21.02 15.56 -37.76
CA ASN A 484 -22.24 14.75 -37.82
C ASN A 484 -23.03 14.90 -39.14
N SER A 485 -22.38 15.30 -40.24
CA SER A 485 -23.01 15.43 -41.56
C SER A 485 -22.82 14.17 -42.43
N ILE A 486 -23.64 14.00 -43.47
CA ILE A 486 -23.49 12.92 -44.45
C ILE A 486 -22.14 13.05 -45.17
N ALA A 487 -21.71 14.27 -45.49
CA ALA A 487 -20.38 14.50 -46.06
C ALA A 487 -19.24 14.05 -45.12
N SER A 488 -19.38 14.23 -43.80
CA SER A 488 -18.34 13.78 -42.85
C SER A 488 -18.21 12.27 -42.79
N LEU A 489 -19.32 11.53 -42.89
CA LEU A 489 -19.32 10.06 -43.00
C LEU A 489 -18.63 9.61 -44.29
N ARG A 490 -19.03 10.18 -45.44
CA ARG A 490 -18.41 9.88 -46.75
C ARG A 490 -16.90 10.09 -46.71
N LYS A 491 -16.47 11.22 -46.15
CA LYS A 491 -15.05 11.56 -46.07
C LYS A 491 -14.28 10.66 -45.09
N ALA A 492 -14.90 10.22 -44.00
CA ALA A 492 -14.29 9.22 -43.12
C ALA A 492 -14.11 7.89 -43.87
N ALA A 493 -15.11 7.46 -44.66
CA ALA A 493 -15.00 6.27 -45.49
C ALA A 493 -13.89 6.41 -46.57
N ASP A 494 -13.81 7.56 -47.24
CA ASP A 494 -12.76 7.87 -48.22
C ASP A 494 -11.36 7.88 -47.60
N ALA A 495 -11.25 8.30 -46.33
CA ALA A 495 -10.01 8.27 -45.57
C ALA A 495 -9.56 6.85 -45.18
N LYS A 496 -10.42 5.84 -45.36
CA LYS A 496 -10.16 4.42 -45.06
C LYS A 496 -9.72 4.17 -43.62
N VAL A 497 -10.25 4.96 -42.69
CA VAL A 497 -10.11 4.71 -41.24
C VAL A 497 -11.06 3.61 -40.80
N TYR A 498 -10.89 3.09 -39.59
CA TYR A 498 -11.70 1.97 -39.08
C TYR A 498 -13.17 2.35 -38.91
N GLY A 499 -13.42 3.51 -38.31
CA GLY A 499 -14.77 3.93 -37.97
C GLY A 499 -15.02 5.43 -38.14
N SER A 500 -16.30 5.77 -38.29
CA SER A 500 -16.83 7.11 -38.17
C SER A 500 -17.71 7.15 -36.93
N GLU A 501 -17.45 8.05 -36.01
CA GLU A 501 -18.31 8.26 -34.84
C GLU A 501 -19.42 9.25 -35.18
N CYS A 502 -20.61 9.06 -34.61
CA CYS A 502 -21.71 10.01 -34.68
C CYS A 502 -22.60 9.99 -33.43
N ASP A 503 -23.22 11.13 -33.14
CA ASP A 503 -24.08 11.33 -31.98
C ASP A 503 -25.57 11.31 -32.34
N VAL A 504 -26.42 10.63 -31.56
CA VAL A 504 -27.88 10.64 -31.79
C VAL A 504 -28.69 11.23 -30.62
N HIS A 505 -29.72 12.00 -30.98
CA HIS A 505 -30.75 12.51 -30.07
C HIS A 505 -32.15 12.22 -30.61
N ILE A 506 -33.17 12.35 -29.76
CA ILE A 506 -34.57 12.22 -30.14
C ILE A 506 -35.31 13.55 -30.02
N THR A 507 -36.12 13.88 -31.03
CA THR A 507 -36.95 15.10 -31.07
C THR A 507 -38.26 14.92 -30.30
N ALA A 508 -38.99 16.01 -30.08
CA ALA A 508 -40.30 16.00 -29.41
C ALA A 508 -41.33 15.12 -30.15
N ASP A 509 -41.27 15.08 -31.49
CA ASP A 509 -42.09 14.20 -32.35
C ASP A 509 -41.45 12.82 -32.59
N SER A 510 -40.49 12.44 -31.75
CA SER A 510 -39.86 11.11 -31.70
C SER A 510 -39.11 10.67 -32.96
N VAL A 511 -38.55 11.64 -33.71
CA VAL A 511 -37.61 11.44 -34.81
C VAL A 511 -36.20 11.39 -34.22
N ILE A 512 -35.38 10.44 -34.66
CA ILE A 512 -33.96 10.38 -34.25
C ILE A 512 -33.13 11.18 -35.24
N ILE A 513 -32.34 12.13 -34.73
CA ILE A 513 -31.45 12.97 -35.54
C ILE A 513 -30.00 12.78 -35.13
N VAL A 514 -29.08 13.12 -36.03
CA VAL A 514 -27.64 13.02 -35.80
C VAL A 514 -27.09 14.41 -35.47
N ASN A 515 -26.70 14.63 -34.21
CA ASN A 515 -26.14 15.91 -33.72
C ASN A 515 -25.44 15.71 -32.37
N HIS A 516 -24.36 16.44 -32.10
CA HIS A 516 -23.64 16.30 -30.83
C HIS A 516 -24.37 16.98 -29.66
N ASP A 517 -24.57 18.30 -29.77
CA ASP A 517 -25.12 19.11 -28.69
C ASP A 517 -26.63 18.84 -28.52
N PRO A 518 -27.19 18.99 -27.30
CA PRO A 518 -28.63 18.81 -27.07
C PRO A 518 -29.48 19.95 -27.68
N LYS A 519 -28.85 20.90 -28.35
CA LYS A 519 -29.47 22.04 -29.02
C LYS A 519 -28.83 22.29 -30.37
N ILE A 520 -29.61 22.86 -31.29
CA ILE A 520 -29.14 23.36 -32.58
C ILE A 520 -29.57 24.83 -32.66
N ASN A 521 -28.58 25.73 -32.73
CA ASN A 521 -28.79 27.16 -32.51
C ASN A 521 -29.53 27.39 -31.16
N ASP A 522 -30.71 28.01 -31.20
CA ASP A 522 -31.53 28.31 -30.02
C ASP A 522 -32.60 27.24 -29.72
N LEU A 523 -32.69 26.18 -30.54
CA LEU A 523 -33.69 25.13 -30.41
C LEU A 523 -33.14 23.96 -29.59
N ILE A 524 -33.80 23.63 -28.48
CA ILE A 524 -33.53 22.42 -27.70
C ILE A 524 -34.12 21.22 -28.46
N ILE A 525 -33.32 20.21 -28.77
CA ILE A 525 -33.72 19.09 -29.63
C ILE A 525 -34.91 18.34 -29.04
N ALA A 526 -34.86 18.03 -27.74
CA ALA A 526 -35.91 17.29 -27.04
C ALA A 526 -37.28 18.02 -27.02
N ASP A 527 -37.28 19.35 -27.17
CA ASP A 527 -38.50 20.18 -27.13
C ASP A 527 -38.99 20.59 -28.54
N SER A 528 -38.19 20.33 -29.58
CA SER A 528 -38.44 20.81 -30.94
C SER A 528 -38.89 19.66 -31.84
N LYS A 529 -39.71 19.96 -32.85
CA LYS A 529 -40.07 18.98 -33.90
C LYS A 529 -38.98 18.91 -34.95
N TYR A 530 -38.85 17.76 -35.62
CA TYR A 530 -37.83 17.60 -36.67
C TYR A 530 -37.94 18.64 -37.79
N ALA A 531 -39.16 19.03 -38.19
CA ALA A 531 -39.36 20.01 -39.25
C ALA A 531 -38.67 21.36 -38.97
N ASP A 532 -38.62 21.79 -37.71
CA ASP A 532 -38.00 23.05 -37.28
C ASP A 532 -36.47 22.94 -37.15
N LEU A 533 -35.99 21.75 -36.76
CA LEU A 533 -34.56 21.43 -36.62
C LEU A 533 -33.89 21.21 -37.98
N LYS A 534 -34.60 20.57 -38.91
CA LYS A 534 -34.09 20.20 -40.25
C LYS A 534 -33.55 21.40 -41.01
N ILE A 535 -34.21 22.55 -40.90
CA ILE A 535 -33.86 23.80 -41.59
C ILE A 535 -32.74 24.58 -40.89
N GLN A 536 -32.28 24.15 -39.71
CA GLN A 536 -31.10 24.70 -39.03
C GLN A 536 -29.84 24.12 -39.68
N LEU A 537 -29.53 24.58 -40.90
CA LEU A 537 -28.46 24.04 -41.73
C LEU A 537 -27.14 23.89 -40.97
N LEU A 538 -26.44 22.77 -41.21
CA LEU A 538 -25.09 22.53 -40.73
C LEU A 538 -24.11 23.52 -41.38
N LYS A 539 -22.88 23.61 -40.84
CA LYS A 539 -21.86 24.56 -41.32
C LYS A 539 -21.52 24.44 -42.81
N ASN A 540 -21.74 23.27 -43.42
CA ASN A 540 -21.51 23.03 -44.84
C ASN A 540 -22.77 23.20 -45.71
N GLY A 541 -23.89 23.63 -45.13
CA GLY A 541 -25.17 23.85 -45.81
C GLY A 541 -26.07 22.61 -45.89
N GLU A 542 -25.65 21.45 -45.36
CA GLU A 542 -26.52 20.28 -45.25
C GLU A 542 -27.66 20.53 -44.26
N GLU A 543 -28.84 19.95 -44.52
CA GLU A 543 -29.90 19.85 -43.53
C GLU A 543 -29.49 18.87 -42.40
N VAL A 544 -30.06 19.05 -41.21
CA VAL A 544 -29.86 18.10 -40.10
C VAL A 544 -30.43 16.74 -40.50
N SER A 545 -29.56 15.74 -40.52
CA SER A 545 -29.91 14.39 -40.97
C SER A 545 -30.67 13.62 -39.88
N THR A 546 -31.69 12.86 -40.28
CA THR A 546 -32.22 11.80 -39.44
C THR A 546 -31.22 10.64 -39.36
N LEU A 547 -31.31 9.83 -38.31
CA LEU A 547 -30.52 8.60 -38.23
C LEU A 547 -30.78 7.68 -39.43
N GLU A 548 -32.02 7.60 -39.92
CA GLU A 548 -32.35 6.77 -41.08
C GLU A 548 -31.64 7.24 -42.36
N GLN A 549 -31.54 8.56 -42.58
CA GLN A 549 -30.76 9.11 -43.69
C GLN A 549 -29.27 8.79 -43.55
N TYR A 550 -28.74 8.92 -42.33
CA TYR A 550 -27.34 8.62 -42.02
C TYR A 550 -26.99 7.14 -42.21
N LEU A 551 -27.85 6.24 -41.74
CA LEU A 551 -27.70 4.79 -41.92
C LEU A 551 -27.90 4.35 -43.38
N ASN A 552 -28.74 5.04 -44.15
CA ASN A 552 -28.86 4.79 -45.59
C ASN A 552 -27.58 5.20 -46.34
N GLU A 553 -26.92 6.28 -45.94
CA GLU A 553 -25.60 6.60 -46.45
C GLU A 553 -24.57 5.52 -46.06
N LEU A 554 -24.56 5.10 -44.79
CA LEU A 554 -23.62 4.10 -44.28
C LEU A 554 -23.60 2.79 -45.11
N LYS A 555 -24.78 2.36 -45.61
CA LYS A 555 -24.91 1.17 -46.47
C LYS A 555 -24.05 1.24 -47.74
N ASN A 556 -23.73 2.44 -48.22
CA ASN A 556 -22.88 2.64 -49.40
C ASN A 556 -21.39 2.43 -49.07
N HIS A 557 -21.03 2.31 -47.79
CA HIS A 557 -19.64 2.26 -47.30
C HIS A 557 -19.38 1.02 -46.44
N PRO A 558 -19.50 -0.22 -46.95
CA PRO A 558 -19.46 -1.44 -46.14
C PRO A 558 -18.13 -1.70 -45.40
N ALA A 559 -17.06 -0.98 -45.75
CA ALA A 559 -15.75 -1.11 -45.14
C ALA A 559 -15.58 -0.32 -43.83
N ILE A 560 -16.37 0.74 -43.61
CA ILE A 560 -16.26 1.57 -42.40
C ILE A 560 -17.28 1.12 -41.34
N LYS A 561 -16.85 1.12 -40.08
CA LYS A 561 -17.75 0.97 -38.92
C LYS A 561 -18.41 2.28 -38.56
N LEU A 562 -19.65 2.22 -38.08
CA LEU A 562 -20.29 3.37 -37.44
C LEU A 562 -20.20 3.20 -35.92
N ILE A 563 -19.56 4.14 -35.25
CA ILE A 563 -19.49 4.21 -33.79
C ILE A 563 -20.60 5.15 -33.34
N LEU A 564 -21.74 4.59 -32.92
CA LEU A 564 -22.96 5.35 -32.70
C LEU A 564 -23.12 5.69 -31.21
N GLU A 565 -22.94 6.96 -30.86
CA GLU A 565 -23.14 7.47 -29.50
C GLU A 565 -24.61 7.77 -29.23
N ILE A 566 -25.23 7.03 -28.30
CA ILE A 566 -26.55 7.36 -27.78
C ILE A 566 -26.40 8.41 -26.67
N LYS A 567 -26.86 9.63 -26.94
CA LYS A 567 -26.74 10.76 -26.02
C LYS A 567 -27.78 10.70 -24.91
N ARG A 568 -27.37 11.15 -23.71
CA ARG A 568 -28.29 11.33 -22.58
C ARG A 568 -29.40 12.30 -22.93
N GLN A 569 -30.60 11.98 -22.47
CA GLN A 569 -31.79 12.83 -22.63
C GLN A 569 -32.19 13.47 -21.29
N PRO A 570 -32.92 14.59 -21.28
CA PRO A 570 -33.40 15.22 -20.05
C PRO A 570 -34.25 14.27 -19.18
N LEU A 571 -35.02 13.39 -19.81
CA LEU A 571 -35.86 12.39 -19.15
C LEU A 571 -35.40 10.97 -19.49
N GLN A 572 -35.37 10.09 -18.49
CA GLN A 572 -34.99 8.68 -18.69
C GLN A 572 -35.91 7.96 -19.70
N CYS A 573 -37.21 8.26 -19.71
CA CYS A 573 -38.14 7.66 -20.67
C CYS A 573 -37.81 8.02 -22.13
N ASP A 574 -37.27 9.21 -22.38
CA ASP A 574 -36.84 9.63 -23.71
C ASP A 574 -35.49 8.99 -24.09
N GLU A 575 -34.57 8.82 -23.14
CA GLU A 575 -33.32 8.07 -23.36
C GLU A 575 -33.61 6.59 -23.70
N ASP A 576 -34.52 5.97 -22.95
CA ASP A 576 -35.00 4.61 -23.21
C ASP A 576 -35.68 4.48 -24.59
N ARG A 577 -36.48 5.50 -24.97
CA ARG A 577 -37.16 5.55 -26.27
C ARG A 577 -36.16 5.75 -27.41
N LEU A 578 -35.19 6.66 -27.26
CA LEU A 578 -34.10 6.88 -28.19
C LEU A 578 -33.31 5.58 -28.40
N THR A 579 -32.91 4.93 -27.30
CA THR A 579 -32.14 3.67 -27.33
C THR A 579 -32.91 2.57 -28.07
N ARG A 580 -34.17 2.31 -27.70
CA ARG A 580 -35.02 1.31 -28.37
C ARG A 580 -35.13 1.56 -29.86
N LYS A 581 -35.56 2.76 -30.24
CA LYS A 581 -35.76 3.10 -31.65
C LYS A 581 -34.46 3.06 -32.47
N THR A 582 -33.33 3.43 -31.86
CA THR A 582 -32.00 3.36 -32.51
C THR A 582 -31.63 1.91 -32.80
N VAL A 583 -31.69 1.01 -31.82
CA VAL A 583 -31.34 -0.40 -31.99
C VAL A 583 -32.30 -1.10 -32.96
N GLU A 584 -33.62 -0.85 -32.83
CA GLU A 584 -34.64 -1.36 -33.76
C GLU A 584 -34.39 -0.91 -35.20
N MET A 585 -33.98 0.35 -35.41
CA MET A 585 -33.67 0.87 -36.74
C MET A 585 -32.43 0.21 -37.34
N VAL A 586 -31.35 0.07 -36.56
CA VAL A 586 -30.13 -0.64 -37.00
C VAL A 586 -30.44 -2.10 -37.36
N ASN A 587 -31.22 -2.79 -36.53
CA ASN A 587 -31.68 -4.16 -36.76
C ASN A 587 -32.51 -4.26 -38.05
N ARG A 588 -33.54 -3.41 -38.19
CA ARG A 588 -34.41 -3.36 -39.37
C ARG A 588 -33.64 -3.09 -40.66
N MET A 589 -32.59 -2.28 -40.59
CA MET A 589 -31.78 -1.91 -41.75
C MET A 589 -30.66 -2.92 -42.06
N GLY A 590 -30.49 -3.98 -41.25
CA GLY A 590 -29.49 -5.03 -41.47
C GLY A 590 -28.05 -4.58 -41.17
N LEU A 591 -27.86 -3.58 -40.31
CA LEU A 591 -26.58 -2.92 -40.07
C LEU A 591 -25.87 -3.36 -38.78
N THR A 592 -26.36 -4.41 -38.11
CA THR A 592 -25.86 -4.88 -36.79
C THR A 592 -24.37 -5.25 -36.78
N LYS A 593 -23.81 -5.68 -37.91
CA LYS A 593 -22.38 -5.98 -38.03
C LYS A 593 -21.52 -4.74 -38.28
N GLN A 594 -22.12 -3.64 -38.71
CA GLN A 594 -21.43 -2.41 -39.09
C GLN A 594 -21.51 -1.33 -37.99
N VAL A 595 -22.49 -1.40 -37.10
CA VAL A 595 -22.70 -0.44 -36.01
C VAL A 595 -22.15 -1.00 -34.70
N GLU A 596 -21.41 -0.18 -33.98
CA GLU A 596 -20.93 -0.41 -32.61
C GLU A 596 -21.44 0.75 -31.75
N TYR A 597 -21.88 0.47 -30.52
CA TYR A 597 -22.59 1.44 -29.68
C TYR A 597 -21.70 1.99 -28.58
N ILE A 598 -21.80 3.29 -28.34
CA ILE A 598 -21.16 3.95 -27.20
C ILE A 598 -22.17 4.84 -26.44
N SER A 599 -21.98 5.02 -25.14
CA SER A 599 -22.77 5.99 -24.36
C SER A 599 -22.11 6.33 -23.01
N PHE A 600 -22.36 7.55 -22.52
CA PHE A 600 -22.11 7.94 -21.13
C PHE A 600 -23.14 7.37 -20.15
N SER A 601 -24.30 6.89 -20.64
CA SER A 601 -25.35 6.29 -19.80
C SER A 601 -25.17 4.78 -19.69
N SER A 602 -24.92 4.30 -18.47
CA SER A 602 -24.90 2.85 -18.23
C SER A 602 -26.28 2.21 -18.42
N ALA A 603 -27.37 2.98 -18.27
CA ALA A 603 -28.73 2.49 -18.52
C ALA A 603 -28.95 2.27 -20.01
N ALA A 604 -28.53 3.21 -20.86
CA ALA A 604 -28.57 3.04 -22.32
C ALA A 604 -27.72 1.84 -22.77
N CYS A 605 -26.48 1.69 -22.28
CA CYS A 605 -25.64 0.53 -22.59
C CYS A 605 -26.32 -0.81 -22.20
N ALA A 606 -26.91 -0.89 -21.00
CA ALA A 606 -27.62 -2.08 -20.56
C ALA A 606 -28.84 -2.38 -21.44
N LEU A 607 -29.59 -1.34 -21.84
CA LEU A 607 -30.75 -1.49 -22.70
C LEU A 607 -30.37 -1.90 -24.14
N VAL A 608 -29.28 -1.38 -24.71
CA VAL A 608 -28.75 -1.87 -26.00
C VAL A 608 -28.50 -3.37 -25.94
N ARG A 609 -27.78 -3.83 -24.90
CA ARG A 609 -27.48 -5.26 -24.68
C ARG A 609 -28.76 -6.11 -24.52
N GLN A 610 -29.79 -5.57 -23.89
CA GLN A 610 -31.07 -6.26 -23.73
C GLN A 610 -31.80 -6.43 -25.08
N LEU A 611 -31.70 -5.44 -25.97
CA LEU A 611 -32.38 -5.43 -27.26
C LEU A 611 -31.61 -6.19 -28.34
N ASP A 612 -30.29 -6.19 -28.27
CA ASP A 612 -29.41 -6.99 -29.12
C ASP A 612 -28.25 -7.55 -28.28
N SER A 613 -28.32 -8.84 -27.96
CA SER A 613 -27.31 -9.54 -27.16
C SER A 613 -25.95 -9.67 -27.87
N ASN A 614 -25.90 -9.45 -29.20
CA ASN A 614 -24.69 -9.51 -30.00
C ASN A 614 -24.09 -8.12 -30.27
N ALA A 615 -24.73 -7.05 -29.80
CA ALA A 615 -24.24 -5.69 -29.96
C ALA A 615 -22.84 -5.54 -29.34
N VAL A 616 -21.96 -4.82 -30.05
CA VAL A 616 -20.66 -4.40 -29.52
C VAL A 616 -20.84 -3.07 -28.81
N ILE A 617 -20.52 -3.03 -27.52
CA ILE A 617 -20.77 -1.88 -26.66
C ILE A 617 -19.46 -1.45 -25.98
N TYR A 618 -19.12 -0.16 -26.10
CA TYR A 618 -18.04 0.48 -25.33
C TYR A 618 -18.59 1.54 -24.39
N TYR A 619 -18.24 1.48 -23.11
CA TYR A 619 -18.72 2.43 -22.11
C TYR A 619 -17.83 3.68 -22.08
N VAL A 620 -18.42 4.89 -22.02
CA VAL A 620 -17.68 6.14 -22.27
C VAL A 620 -17.29 6.93 -21.00
N ASN A 621 -18.07 6.79 -19.94
CA ASN A 621 -18.06 7.74 -18.82
C ASN A 621 -16.78 7.75 -17.96
N GLY A 622 -15.96 6.70 -18.01
CA GLY A 622 -14.67 6.66 -17.31
C GLY A 622 -14.73 6.38 -15.81
N ASN A 623 -15.90 6.04 -15.27
CA ASN A 623 -16.11 5.82 -13.84
C ASN A 623 -16.16 4.34 -13.42
N TYR A 624 -15.95 3.41 -14.36
CA TYR A 624 -15.83 1.98 -14.06
C TYR A 624 -14.44 1.48 -14.46
N THR A 625 -13.94 0.52 -13.69
CA THR A 625 -12.75 -0.25 -14.05
C THR A 625 -13.05 -1.22 -15.20
N PRO A 626 -12.03 -1.69 -15.94
CA PRO A 626 -12.19 -2.77 -16.92
C PRO A 626 -12.89 -4.02 -16.37
N ALA A 627 -12.56 -4.47 -15.15
CA ALA A 627 -13.26 -5.59 -14.51
C ALA A 627 -14.76 -5.34 -14.30
N GLU A 628 -15.15 -4.14 -13.87
CA GLU A 628 -16.57 -3.78 -13.72
C GLU A 628 -17.29 -3.75 -15.08
N VAL A 629 -16.65 -3.18 -16.10
CA VAL A 629 -17.17 -3.17 -17.49
C VAL A 629 -17.35 -4.58 -18.04
N LYS A 630 -16.39 -5.48 -17.79
CA LYS A 630 -16.51 -6.91 -18.15
C LYS A 630 -17.70 -7.56 -17.47
N LYS A 631 -17.90 -7.30 -16.17
CA LYS A 631 -19.02 -7.84 -15.39
C LYS A 631 -20.39 -7.37 -15.89
N LEU A 632 -20.47 -6.15 -16.41
CA LEU A 632 -21.67 -5.61 -17.06
C LEU A 632 -21.94 -6.23 -18.45
N GLY A 633 -20.99 -7.00 -19.00
CA GLY A 633 -21.13 -7.70 -20.27
C GLY A 633 -20.88 -6.84 -21.50
N TYR A 634 -20.12 -5.75 -21.35
CA TYR A 634 -19.71 -4.89 -22.46
C TYR A 634 -18.41 -5.40 -23.11
N GLN A 635 -18.10 -4.89 -24.30
CA GLN A 635 -16.96 -5.33 -25.12
C GLN A 635 -15.71 -4.46 -24.91
N GLY A 636 -15.85 -3.31 -24.25
CA GLY A 636 -14.70 -2.53 -23.82
C GLY A 636 -15.00 -1.16 -23.24
N ILE A 637 -13.94 -0.37 -23.14
CA ILE A 637 -13.96 1.00 -22.62
C ILE A 637 -13.60 1.99 -23.72
N ASP A 638 -14.31 3.12 -23.76
CA ASP A 638 -14.03 4.24 -24.65
C ASP A 638 -13.83 5.49 -23.79
N TYR A 639 -12.61 5.67 -23.24
CA TYR A 639 -12.38 6.64 -22.17
C TYR A 639 -11.52 7.82 -22.64
N SER A 640 -11.67 8.94 -21.93
CA SER A 640 -10.82 10.10 -22.19
C SER A 640 -9.35 9.72 -22.03
N TYR A 641 -8.48 10.15 -22.94
CA TYR A 641 -7.03 9.91 -22.83
C TYR A 641 -6.46 10.40 -21.48
N LYS A 642 -7.07 11.42 -20.86
CA LYS A 642 -6.70 11.91 -19.52
C LYS A 642 -6.94 10.88 -18.43
N ILE A 643 -8.00 10.09 -18.55
CA ILE A 643 -8.32 8.99 -17.62
C ILE A 643 -7.34 7.85 -17.87
N LEU A 644 -7.13 7.46 -19.13
CA LEU A 644 -6.17 6.41 -19.48
C LEU A 644 -4.73 6.74 -19.06
N PHE A 645 -4.33 8.02 -19.08
CA PHE A 645 -3.01 8.44 -18.59
C PHE A 645 -2.89 8.45 -17.07
N LYS A 646 -4.01 8.63 -16.35
CA LYS A 646 -4.05 8.49 -14.88
C LYS A 646 -4.09 7.02 -14.46
N HIS A 647 -4.65 6.17 -15.31
CA HIS A 647 -4.85 4.75 -15.08
C HIS A 647 -4.25 3.91 -16.23
N PRO A 648 -2.93 3.98 -16.49
CA PRO A 648 -2.31 3.20 -17.56
C PRO A 648 -2.47 1.68 -17.36
N GLU A 649 -2.66 1.23 -16.11
CA GLU A 649 -2.95 -0.16 -15.76
C GLU A 649 -4.26 -0.67 -16.37
N TRP A 650 -5.25 0.19 -16.60
CA TRP A 650 -6.55 -0.21 -17.15
C TRP A 650 -6.46 -0.72 -18.59
N ILE A 651 -5.46 -0.30 -19.36
CA ILE A 651 -5.30 -0.78 -20.74
C ILE A 651 -4.89 -2.24 -20.73
N LYS A 652 -3.91 -2.57 -19.89
CA LYS A 652 -3.45 -3.95 -19.69
C LYS A 652 -4.55 -4.82 -19.12
N GLU A 653 -5.22 -4.36 -18.07
CA GLU A 653 -6.33 -5.09 -17.44
C GLU A 653 -7.47 -5.36 -18.45
N ALA A 654 -7.83 -4.38 -19.28
CA ALA A 654 -8.83 -4.56 -20.32
C ALA A 654 -8.44 -5.67 -21.30
N HIS A 655 -7.19 -5.68 -21.80
CA HIS A 655 -6.73 -6.73 -22.72
C HIS A 655 -6.69 -8.12 -22.07
N GLU A 656 -6.26 -8.22 -20.82
CA GLU A 656 -6.28 -9.47 -20.04
C GLU A 656 -7.71 -10.02 -19.87
N LEU A 657 -8.71 -9.14 -19.78
CA LEU A 657 -10.13 -9.50 -19.70
C LEU A 657 -10.78 -9.72 -21.08
N GLY A 658 -10.01 -9.62 -22.17
CA GLY A 658 -10.50 -9.74 -23.54
C GLY A 658 -11.42 -8.58 -23.97
N LEU A 659 -11.24 -7.40 -23.37
CA LEU A 659 -11.89 -6.16 -23.73
C LEU A 659 -11.04 -5.33 -24.68
N LYS A 660 -11.69 -4.41 -25.42
CA LYS A 660 -11.02 -3.40 -26.25
C LYS A 660 -10.94 -2.05 -25.55
N VAL A 661 -9.97 -1.23 -25.94
CA VAL A 661 -9.76 0.11 -25.39
C VAL A 661 -9.73 1.17 -26.50
N ASN A 662 -10.59 2.17 -26.39
CA ASN A 662 -10.55 3.40 -27.18
C ASN A 662 -10.15 4.60 -26.33
N GLY A 663 -9.33 5.50 -26.89
CA GLY A 663 -8.91 6.75 -26.28
C GLY A 663 -9.43 7.97 -27.03
N TRP A 664 -10.27 8.79 -26.39
CA TRP A 664 -10.86 9.99 -26.99
C TRP A 664 -10.59 11.28 -26.18
N THR A 665 -10.83 12.47 -26.71
CA THR A 665 -10.57 12.84 -28.11
C THR A 665 -9.23 13.57 -28.09
N SER A 666 -8.30 13.23 -28.98
CA SER A 666 -7.04 13.96 -29.11
C SER A 666 -6.66 14.22 -30.56
N ASP A 667 -6.17 15.42 -30.82
CA ASP A 667 -5.69 15.90 -32.12
C ASP A 667 -4.19 16.22 -32.09
N ASP A 668 -3.53 15.91 -30.97
CA ASP A 668 -2.11 16.17 -30.71
C ASP A 668 -1.30 14.91 -30.99
N ASP A 669 -0.35 15.00 -31.93
CA ASP A 669 0.51 13.89 -32.34
C ASP A 669 1.28 13.25 -31.18
N VAL A 670 1.67 14.03 -30.15
CA VAL A 670 2.37 13.51 -28.97
C VAL A 670 1.44 12.64 -28.14
N ILE A 671 0.19 13.07 -27.96
CA ILE A 671 -0.81 12.30 -27.21
C ILE A 671 -1.21 11.04 -27.99
N ILE A 672 -1.44 11.16 -29.30
CA ILE A 672 -1.77 10.03 -30.18
C ILE A 672 -0.64 9.01 -30.17
N LYS A 673 0.62 9.44 -30.32
CA LYS A 673 1.79 8.55 -30.24
C LYS A 673 1.86 7.83 -28.90
N LYS A 674 1.65 8.55 -27.80
CA LYS A 674 1.65 7.94 -26.46
C LYS A 674 0.53 6.90 -26.31
N LEU A 675 -0.67 7.17 -26.82
CA LEU A 675 -1.77 6.19 -26.81
C LEU A 675 -1.42 4.93 -27.62
N ILE A 676 -0.79 5.09 -28.80
CA ILE A 676 -0.31 3.96 -29.61
C ILE A 676 0.75 3.14 -28.84
N GLU A 677 1.72 3.80 -28.21
CA GLU A 677 2.75 3.15 -27.38
C GLU A 677 2.15 2.43 -26.15
N MET A 678 1.03 2.95 -25.64
CA MET A 678 0.23 2.31 -24.59
C MET A 678 -0.65 1.16 -25.10
N ASN A 679 -0.60 0.82 -26.39
CA ASN A 679 -1.33 -0.28 -27.06
C ASN A 679 -2.87 -0.14 -27.06
N VAL A 680 -3.45 1.06 -27.10
CA VAL A 680 -4.91 1.17 -27.26
C VAL A 680 -5.36 0.56 -28.60
N ASP A 681 -6.54 -0.07 -28.62
CA ASP A 681 -7.11 -0.65 -29.84
C ASP A 681 -7.60 0.41 -30.81
N PHE A 682 -8.16 1.49 -30.27
CA PHE A 682 -8.73 2.58 -31.05
C PHE A 682 -8.32 3.96 -30.53
N ILE A 683 -8.28 4.94 -31.44
CA ILE A 683 -8.16 6.36 -31.10
C ILE A 683 -9.25 7.13 -31.85
N THR A 684 -10.08 7.85 -31.09
CA THR A 684 -11.06 8.80 -31.63
C THR A 684 -10.44 10.20 -31.71
N THR A 685 -10.44 10.80 -32.91
CA THR A 685 -9.77 12.08 -33.20
C THR A 685 -10.53 12.92 -34.21
N ASN A 686 -10.34 14.24 -34.19
CA ASN A 686 -10.83 15.15 -35.24
C ASN A 686 -9.90 15.17 -36.47
N LYS A 687 -8.68 14.63 -36.38
CA LYS A 687 -7.69 14.57 -37.46
C LYS A 687 -7.40 13.12 -37.91
N PRO A 688 -8.41 12.41 -38.44
CA PRO A 688 -8.31 10.98 -38.71
C PRO A 688 -7.23 10.62 -39.74
N VAL A 689 -6.98 11.46 -40.74
CA VAL A 689 -5.98 11.19 -41.79
C VAL A 689 -4.55 11.29 -41.25
N GLU A 690 -4.28 12.29 -40.43
CA GLU A 690 -2.99 12.51 -39.76
C GLU A 690 -2.73 11.39 -38.76
N ALA A 691 -3.73 11.05 -37.94
CA ALA A 691 -3.63 9.97 -36.97
C ALA A 691 -3.42 8.61 -37.63
N GLU A 692 -4.09 8.32 -38.75
CA GLU A 692 -3.90 7.06 -39.51
C GLU A 692 -2.49 6.96 -40.09
N LYS A 693 -1.95 8.08 -40.62
CA LYS A 693 -0.55 8.14 -41.06
C LYS A 693 0.43 7.92 -39.92
N LEU A 694 0.12 8.41 -38.72
CA LEU A 694 0.94 8.23 -37.53
C LEU A 694 0.88 6.77 -37.05
N ALA A 695 -0.32 6.20 -36.90
CA ALA A 695 -0.54 4.81 -36.48
C ALA A 695 0.17 3.80 -37.39
N ARG A 696 0.21 4.04 -38.71
CA ARG A 696 0.93 3.17 -39.66
C ARG A 696 2.45 3.13 -39.49
N LYS A 697 3.05 4.06 -38.72
CA LYS A 697 4.50 4.10 -38.47
C LYS A 697 4.95 3.24 -37.28
N PHE A 698 4.03 2.74 -36.47
CA PHE A 698 4.30 1.97 -35.24
C PHE A 698 3.82 0.53 -35.35
#